data_AF-A0A8C2M326-F1
#
_entry.id   AF-A0A8C2M326-F1
#
_cell.length_a   1.000
_cell.length_b   1.000
_cell.length_c   1.000
_cell.angle_alpha   90.00
_cell.angle_beta   90.00
_cell.angle_gamma   90.00
#
_symmetry.space_group_name_H-M   'P 1'
#
loop_
_entity.id
_entity.type
_entity.pdbx_description
1 polymer ?
#
loop_
_entity_poly.entity_id
_entity_poly.type
_entity_poly.pdbx_seq_one_letter_code
_entity_poly.pdbx_strand_id
1 'polypeptide(L)'
;MRHGPRAALVLGLLHIYLAQANFAPHFFDNGVGSTNGNMALFSLPEDTPVGSHVYTLNGTDPEGDPISYHISFDPSTRSVFSVDPNFGNITLVEELDREKEDEIEAIISISDGLNLVAEKVVILVTDANDEAPRFIQEPYVVLVPENTPAGSSIFKVHAEDKDTGSGGSVTYFLQNLHSSKFTMDRHSGVLRLQAGATLDYEKSRAHFITVVAKDGGGRLRGADVVFSATATVTINVEDVQDTAPIFVGTPYYGYVYEDTLPGSEVLTVVAIDGDRGKPNHILYRFLNESDGVFEINETSGAISVLHSPAQLRREVYELHVQVTEVNSPGSPGAQAIVPVTIRIVDLNNHPPTFYGESGPQNKFELSIYEHPPQGEILRGLKITVNDSDQGANAKFNLRLVGPGGIFRVVPQTVLNEAQVTIIVENSAAIDFEKSKLLTFKLLAIEVNTPEKFSSTADIVIQLLDTNDNVPKFTSHYYIARIPENAPGGSNVVAVTAVDPDTGPWGKVQYSIYGTGSELFLIHPSTGLIYTQPWASLDAEGTSRYNFYVKAEDMDGRYSLAEVFVTLLDVNDHYPQFVQSIQEKTMVLGTPVKIEATDQDAEEPNNLVDYSITRAEPVNVFDIDAHTGEIWLKNSIRSLEALHNITPSGDYSWSLQVQAKDRGSPSFSTTALLKIDITDTETLSRGSMAAFLIQTKDNPMKAVGVLAGVMAIVVAITVLISTATFWRNKKSNKILPVKRVLRRRPSPAPRTVRIEWLKFKRAKAASKFILKEDPPNENCNNSRAGVTVPPRAPALPPPPKIAQRTVPTVSGSLTPQPPQPLPKPKPLGGAIQSSLVSELKQKFEKKSLDNKAYF
;
A
#
# COMPACT_ATOMS: atom_id res chain seq x y z
N MET A 1 -160.89 96.34 37.52
CA MET A 1 -162.30 96.81 37.57
C MET A 1 -163.16 95.88 36.72
N ARG A 2 -164.47 95.73 37.05
CA ARG A 2 -165.63 95.23 36.25
C ARG A 2 -165.36 94.16 35.15
N HIS A 3 -165.90 92.93 35.26
CA HIS A 3 -167.27 92.51 34.84
C HIS A 3 -167.60 92.86 33.38
N GLY A 4 -168.08 91.95 32.50
CA GLY A 4 -168.52 90.54 32.55
C GLY A 4 -169.24 90.20 31.22
N PRO A 5 -170.20 89.24 31.11
CA PRO A 5 -170.46 88.02 31.89
C PRO A 5 -170.86 86.74 31.07
N ARG A 6 -170.74 85.56 31.69
CA ARG A 6 -171.56 84.31 31.60
C ARG A 6 -172.30 83.87 30.30
N ALA A 7 -172.03 82.61 29.90
CA ALA A 7 -173.02 81.59 29.49
C ALA A 7 -172.43 80.17 29.71
N ALA A 8 -173.22 79.08 29.71
CA ALA A 8 -172.73 77.69 29.92
C ALA A 8 -173.71 76.59 29.45
N LEU A 9 -173.22 75.46 28.90
CA LEU A 9 -173.87 74.12 28.97
C LEU A 9 -172.97 72.93 28.51
N VAL A 10 -172.63 72.04 29.45
CA VAL A 10 -172.73 70.54 29.47
C VAL A 10 -172.49 69.63 28.21
N LEU A 11 -171.48 68.75 28.35
CA LEU A 11 -171.24 67.35 27.86
C LEU A 11 -171.08 66.93 26.37
N GLY A 12 -170.12 66.00 26.16
CA GLY A 12 -169.91 65.10 25.01
C GLY A 12 -168.65 64.23 25.23
N LEU A 13 -168.58 62.98 24.75
CA LEU A 13 -167.52 62.01 25.11
C LEU A 13 -167.14 61.07 23.94
N LEU A 14 -165.85 60.82 23.69
CA LEU A 14 -165.32 59.72 22.87
C LEU A 14 -163.86 59.37 23.23
N HIS A 15 -163.35 58.21 22.78
CA HIS A 15 -161.97 57.73 22.94
C HIS A 15 -161.47 57.09 21.63
N ILE A 16 -160.17 57.17 21.34
CA ILE A 16 -159.48 56.54 20.19
C ILE A 16 -158.08 56.07 20.64
N TYR A 17 -157.62 54.94 20.11
CA TYR A 17 -156.28 54.36 20.31
C TYR A 17 -155.40 54.54 19.04
N LEU A 18 -154.08 54.55 19.21
CA LEU A 18 -153.05 54.47 18.16
C LEU A 18 -151.88 53.60 18.64
N ALA A 19 -151.02 53.14 17.73
CA ALA A 19 -149.91 52.21 17.99
C ALA A 19 -148.52 52.83 17.72
N GLN A 20 -147.47 52.22 18.28
CA GLN A 20 -146.05 52.52 18.00
C GLN A 20 -145.46 51.50 17.00
N ALA A 21 -144.25 51.79 16.51
CA ALA A 21 -143.47 50.93 15.61
C ALA A 21 -142.09 50.64 16.22
N ASN A 22 -141.51 49.51 15.84
CA ASN A 22 -140.14 49.09 16.22
C ASN A 22 -139.14 49.53 15.15
N PHE A 23 -137.96 49.96 15.56
CA PHE A 23 -136.80 50.13 14.68
C PHE A 23 -135.94 48.85 14.73
N ALA A 24 -134.70 48.93 14.26
CA ALA A 24 -133.77 47.80 14.18
C ALA A 24 -132.50 48.10 14.99
N PRO A 25 -131.86 47.09 15.59
CA PRO A 25 -130.62 47.26 16.34
C PRO A 25 -129.46 47.59 15.40
N HIS A 26 -128.47 48.30 15.93
CA HIS A 26 -127.26 48.67 15.20
C HIS A 26 -126.00 48.33 16.00
N PHE A 27 -124.94 47.95 15.29
CA PHE A 27 -123.60 47.94 15.87
C PHE A 27 -123.18 49.37 16.23
N PHE A 28 -122.58 49.54 17.41
CA PHE A 28 -121.87 50.76 17.77
C PHE A 28 -120.45 50.35 18.15
N ASP A 29 -119.48 51.18 17.79
CA ASP A 29 -118.11 51.04 18.28
C ASP A 29 -117.64 52.38 18.85
N ASN A 30 -116.82 52.32 19.90
CA ASN A 30 -116.28 53.46 20.64
C ASN A 30 -117.33 54.43 21.24
N GLY A 31 -118.48 53.90 21.66
CA GLY A 31 -119.36 54.54 22.65
C GLY A 31 -120.70 55.08 22.13
N VAL A 32 -121.54 55.50 23.09
CA VAL A 32 -122.96 55.84 22.87
C VAL A 32 -123.10 57.10 22.01
N GLY A 33 -123.41 56.90 20.73
CA GLY A 33 -123.62 57.97 19.74
C GLY A 33 -122.93 57.76 18.39
N SER A 34 -122.10 56.72 18.23
CA SER A 34 -121.50 56.36 16.94
C SER A 34 -122.32 55.28 16.22
N THR A 35 -122.96 55.62 15.10
CA THR A 35 -123.74 54.68 14.26
C THR A 35 -122.90 54.00 13.17
N ASN A 36 -121.58 54.23 13.15
CA ASN A 36 -120.66 53.68 12.17
C ASN A 36 -119.67 52.73 12.86
N GLY A 37 -120.22 51.76 13.61
CA GLY A 37 -119.49 50.75 14.38
C GLY A 37 -118.99 49.57 13.56
N ASN A 38 -118.36 49.84 12.42
CA ASN A 38 -117.89 48.85 11.47
C ASN A 38 -116.56 48.23 11.96
N MET A 39 -116.40 46.89 11.93
CA MET A 39 -115.08 46.25 12.08
C MET A 39 -114.24 46.43 10.79
N ALA A 40 -113.96 47.68 10.42
CA ALA A 40 -113.52 48.06 9.08
C ALA A 40 -112.09 47.64 8.70
N LEU A 41 -111.25 47.29 9.69
CA LEU A 41 -110.01 46.54 9.48
C LEU A 41 -109.57 45.93 10.82
N PHE A 42 -109.43 44.60 10.87
CA PHE A 42 -108.86 43.90 12.02
C PHE A 42 -107.78 42.93 11.53
N SER A 43 -106.67 42.84 12.27
CA SER A 43 -105.48 42.08 11.89
C SER A 43 -105.03 41.18 13.03
N LEU A 44 -104.76 39.90 12.75
CA LEU A 44 -104.46 38.88 13.75
C LEU A 44 -103.21 38.06 13.36
N PRO A 45 -102.20 37.93 14.24
CA PRO A 45 -101.08 37.02 14.02
C PRO A 45 -101.54 35.57 13.87
N GLU A 46 -100.99 34.84 12.92
CA GLU A 46 -101.39 33.44 12.71
C GLU A 46 -101.01 32.51 13.86
N ASP A 47 -99.91 32.83 14.55
CA ASP A 47 -99.45 32.12 15.75
C ASP A 47 -100.33 32.37 17.00
N THR A 48 -101.43 33.11 16.86
CA THR A 48 -102.44 33.30 17.91
C THR A 48 -103.02 31.95 18.35
N PRO A 49 -102.90 31.56 19.63
CA PRO A 49 -103.36 30.25 20.07
C PRO A 49 -104.89 30.17 20.09
N VAL A 50 -105.43 29.02 19.68
CA VAL A 50 -106.87 28.71 19.71
C VAL A 50 -107.44 28.90 21.12
N GLY A 51 -108.64 29.46 21.19
CA GLY A 51 -109.30 29.88 22.44
C GLY A 51 -108.95 31.31 22.89
N SER A 52 -108.06 32.01 22.19
CA SER A 52 -107.81 33.44 22.42
C SER A 52 -109.06 34.29 22.20
N HIS A 53 -109.26 35.29 23.05
CA HIS A 53 -110.19 36.38 22.78
C HIS A 53 -109.60 37.31 21.71
N VAL A 54 -110.43 37.67 20.73
CA VAL A 54 -110.01 38.35 19.49
C VAL A 54 -110.63 39.74 19.39
N TYR A 55 -111.95 39.83 19.59
CA TYR A 55 -112.69 41.10 19.54
C TYR A 55 -113.95 41.02 20.42
N THR A 56 -114.63 42.15 20.63
CA THR A 56 -115.97 42.16 21.26
C THR A 56 -116.91 43.03 20.44
N LEU A 57 -117.92 42.40 19.84
CA LEU A 57 -119.01 43.10 19.17
C LEU A 57 -119.85 43.87 20.18
N ASN A 58 -120.12 45.14 19.87
CA ASN A 58 -120.96 46.02 20.66
C ASN A 58 -122.11 46.55 19.79
N GLY A 59 -123.27 46.77 20.39
CA GLY A 59 -124.45 47.22 19.67
C GLY A 59 -125.59 47.63 20.62
N THR A 60 -126.56 48.36 20.06
CA THR A 60 -127.73 48.86 20.79
C THR A 60 -128.97 48.77 19.93
N ASP A 61 -130.06 48.36 20.56
CA ASP A 61 -131.40 48.58 20.05
C ASP A 61 -131.93 49.98 20.44
N PRO A 62 -132.64 50.72 19.55
CA PRO A 62 -133.17 52.05 19.86
C PRO A 62 -134.32 52.06 20.89
N GLU A 63 -135.13 51.00 20.94
CA GLU A 63 -136.23 50.83 21.90
C GLU A 63 -135.73 50.27 23.25
N GLY A 64 -134.59 49.58 23.22
CA GLY A 64 -133.91 48.99 24.38
C GLY A 64 -134.14 47.48 24.53
N ASP A 65 -134.59 46.80 23.46
CA ASP A 65 -134.86 45.36 23.48
C ASP A 65 -133.58 44.51 23.57
N PRO A 66 -133.66 43.27 24.10
CA PRO A 66 -132.49 42.42 24.32
C PRO A 66 -131.93 41.85 23.01
N ILE A 67 -130.76 42.38 22.62
CA ILE A 67 -130.03 41.98 21.42
C ILE A 67 -129.24 40.66 21.58
N SER A 68 -129.00 39.99 20.46
CA SER A 68 -128.10 38.85 20.33
C SER A 68 -127.12 39.00 19.16
N TYR A 69 -125.90 38.50 19.32
CA TYR A 69 -124.83 38.56 18.33
C TYR A 69 -124.60 37.20 17.67
N HIS A 70 -124.37 37.19 16.36
CA HIS A 70 -124.06 35.98 15.59
C HIS A 70 -122.96 36.26 14.58
N ILE A 71 -122.02 35.33 14.43
CA ILE A 71 -121.01 35.33 13.36
C ILE A 71 -121.27 34.14 12.43
N SER A 72 -121.18 34.39 11.14
CA SER A 72 -121.31 33.39 10.09
C SER A 72 -120.23 33.57 9.04
N PHE A 73 -119.96 32.49 8.31
CA PHE A 73 -118.98 32.46 7.22
C PHE A 73 -119.70 31.97 5.96
N ASP A 74 -119.09 32.14 4.78
CA ASP A 74 -119.68 31.59 3.56
C ASP A 74 -119.77 30.04 3.67
N PRO A 75 -120.83 29.37 3.17
CA PRO A 75 -120.98 27.92 3.32
C PRO A 75 -119.86 27.06 2.68
N SER A 76 -118.95 27.66 1.90
CA SER A 76 -117.74 27.01 1.39
C SER A 76 -116.52 27.11 2.33
N THR A 77 -116.57 27.95 3.36
CA THR A 77 -115.45 28.31 4.24
C THR A 77 -115.53 27.67 5.63
N ARG A 78 -114.40 27.58 6.32
CA ARG A 78 -114.28 26.97 7.66
C ARG A 78 -114.69 27.97 8.76
N SER A 79 -115.24 27.48 9.87
CA SER A 79 -115.71 28.33 10.98
C SER A 79 -114.55 28.72 11.90
N VAL A 80 -113.71 29.67 11.47
CA VAL A 80 -112.45 30.06 12.15
C VAL A 80 -112.69 30.71 13.52
N PHE A 81 -113.77 31.48 13.67
CA PHE A 81 -114.10 32.20 14.90
C PHE A 81 -115.51 31.83 15.40
N SER A 82 -115.72 31.95 16.71
CA SER A 82 -117.02 31.83 17.36
C SER A 82 -117.32 33.09 18.17
N VAL A 83 -118.60 33.41 18.41
CA VAL A 83 -119.03 34.58 19.18
C VAL A 83 -119.98 34.17 20.31
N ASP A 84 -119.82 34.78 21.50
CA ASP A 84 -120.83 34.66 22.55
C ASP A 84 -122.06 35.49 22.17
N PRO A 85 -123.27 34.88 22.05
CA PRO A 85 -124.43 35.58 21.55
C PRO A 85 -125.00 36.63 22.53
N ASN A 86 -124.62 36.60 23.80
CA ASN A 86 -125.09 37.56 24.82
C ASN A 86 -124.06 38.69 25.06
N PHE A 87 -122.77 38.37 24.95
CA PHE A 87 -121.67 39.27 25.31
C PHE A 87 -120.87 39.79 24.10
N GLY A 88 -121.10 39.29 22.89
CA GLY A 88 -120.42 39.74 21.67
C GLY A 88 -118.94 39.36 21.57
N ASN A 89 -118.38 38.67 22.57
CA ASN A 89 -116.98 38.25 22.59
C ASN A 89 -116.69 37.24 21.48
N ILE A 90 -115.82 37.61 20.55
CA ILE A 90 -115.29 36.74 19.50
C ILE A 90 -114.04 36.02 20.03
N THR A 91 -113.99 34.71 19.85
CA THR A 91 -112.83 33.85 20.15
C THR A 91 -112.40 33.05 18.93
N LEU A 92 -111.09 32.89 18.75
CA LEU A 92 -110.51 32.01 17.74
C LEU A 92 -110.80 30.53 18.10
N VAL A 93 -111.31 29.73 17.16
CA VAL A 93 -111.65 28.31 17.40
C VAL A 93 -110.91 27.32 16.47
N GLU A 94 -110.20 27.81 15.45
CA GLU A 94 -109.34 27.02 14.57
C GLU A 94 -107.96 27.68 14.43
N GLU A 95 -106.92 26.91 14.11
CA GLU A 95 -105.59 27.47 13.86
C GLU A 95 -105.55 28.25 12.53
N LEU A 96 -104.69 29.28 12.49
CA LEU A 96 -104.44 30.13 11.33
C LEU A 96 -103.16 29.68 10.63
N ASP A 97 -103.05 29.98 9.33
CA ASP A 97 -102.03 29.47 8.39
C ASP A 97 -102.05 30.42 7.18
N ARG A 98 -101.16 31.42 7.18
CA ARG A 98 -101.15 32.57 6.25
C ARG A 98 -100.55 32.20 4.90
N GLU A 99 -99.65 31.23 4.86
CA GLU A 99 -99.11 30.59 3.65
C GLU A 99 -100.20 29.90 2.82
N LYS A 100 -101.36 29.63 3.45
CA LYS A 100 -102.55 29.01 2.85
C LYS A 100 -103.74 29.97 2.71
N GLU A 101 -103.97 30.86 3.67
CA GLU A 101 -105.14 31.75 3.73
C GLU A 101 -104.81 33.05 4.49
N ASP A 102 -104.49 34.13 3.75
CA ASP A 102 -104.02 35.42 4.28
C ASP A 102 -105.14 36.44 4.57
N GLU A 103 -106.30 36.32 3.93
CA GLU A 103 -107.51 37.11 4.22
C GLU A 103 -108.70 36.20 4.56
N ILE A 104 -109.37 36.45 5.69
CA ILE A 104 -110.53 35.68 6.16
C ILE A 104 -111.78 36.55 6.16
N GLU A 105 -112.76 36.21 5.34
CA GLU A 105 -114.03 36.93 5.24
C GLU A 105 -115.10 36.35 6.18
N ALA A 106 -115.72 37.20 7.00
CA ALA A 106 -116.80 36.82 7.91
C ALA A 106 -118.01 37.76 7.77
N ILE A 107 -119.19 37.28 8.12
CA ILE A 107 -120.41 38.08 8.22
C ILE A 107 -120.85 38.10 9.69
N ILE A 108 -120.74 39.27 10.32
CA ILE A 108 -121.30 39.51 11.66
C ILE A 108 -122.76 39.93 11.54
N SER A 109 -123.56 39.65 12.57
CA SER A 109 -124.93 40.14 12.63
C SER A 109 -125.44 40.34 14.06
N ILE A 110 -126.41 41.23 14.20
CA ILE A 110 -127.06 41.63 15.45
C ILE A 110 -128.58 41.58 15.27
N SER A 111 -129.30 41.02 16.25
CA SER A 111 -130.76 40.87 16.21
C SER A 111 -131.41 41.10 17.57
N ASP A 112 -132.53 41.82 17.57
CA ASP A 112 -133.50 42.02 18.67
C ASP A 112 -134.55 40.87 18.74
N GLY A 113 -134.52 39.93 17.79
CA GLY A 113 -135.50 38.85 17.62
C GLY A 113 -136.60 39.11 16.57
N LEU A 114 -136.69 40.33 16.00
CA LEU A 114 -137.63 40.72 14.94
C LEU A 114 -136.94 41.25 13.69
N ASN A 115 -135.86 42.01 13.89
CA ASN A 115 -134.97 42.60 12.91
C ASN A 115 -133.60 41.92 12.96
N LEU A 116 -132.86 41.96 11.84
CA LEU A 116 -131.49 41.46 11.74
C LEU A 116 -130.69 42.45 10.89
N VAL A 117 -129.61 42.99 11.46
CA VAL A 117 -128.61 43.76 10.72
C VAL A 117 -127.35 42.91 10.60
N ALA A 118 -126.80 42.82 9.39
CA ALA A 118 -125.62 42.01 9.09
C ALA A 118 -124.60 42.83 8.29
N GLU A 119 -123.31 42.63 8.59
CA GLU A 119 -122.18 43.33 7.95
C GLU A 119 -121.07 42.33 7.60
N LYS A 120 -120.44 42.53 6.44
CA LYS A 120 -119.28 41.74 5.99
C LYS A 120 -117.98 42.39 6.48
N VAL A 121 -117.11 41.60 7.07
CA VAL A 121 -115.81 41.99 7.63
C VAL A 121 -114.70 41.16 6.98
N VAL A 122 -113.54 41.77 6.76
CA VAL A 122 -112.31 41.08 6.37
C VAL A 122 -111.32 41.14 7.53
N ILE A 123 -110.83 39.98 7.93
CA ILE A 123 -109.79 39.81 8.94
C ILE A 123 -108.49 39.48 8.21
N LEU A 124 -107.48 40.32 8.38
CA LEU A 124 -106.16 40.12 7.77
C LEU A 124 -105.31 39.24 8.68
N VAL A 125 -104.82 38.11 8.17
CA VAL A 125 -103.87 37.26 8.90
C VAL A 125 -102.47 37.84 8.71
N THR A 126 -101.76 38.07 9.82
CA THR A 126 -100.40 38.64 9.77
C THR A 126 -99.34 37.61 10.08
N ASP A 127 -98.34 37.60 9.21
CA ASP A 127 -97.07 36.86 9.25
C ASP A 127 -96.51 36.61 10.66
N ALA A 128 -96.35 35.34 11.02
CA ALA A 128 -95.43 34.87 12.05
C ALA A 128 -94.24 34.14 11.40
N ASN A 129 -93.06 34.22 12.00
CA ASN A 129 -91.85 33.60 11.46
C ASN A 129 -91.82 32.11 11.85
N ASP A 130 -92.54 31.25 11.13
CA ASP A 130 -92.77 29.86 11.51
C ASP A 130 -92.30 28.81 10.47
N GLU A 131 -92.12 29.20 9.20
CA GLU A 131 -91.34 28.43 8.22
C GLU A 131 -89.84 28.72 8.35
N ALA A 132 -89.02 28.06 7.51
CA ALA A 132 -87.57 28.11 7.62
C ALA A 132 -86.88 27.97 6.24
N PRO A 133 -85.72 28.61 6.03
CA PRO A 133 -85.18 28.82 4.69
C PRO A 133 -84.62 27.52 4.12
N ARG A 134 -85.21 27.01 3.04
CA ARG A 134 -84.89 25.69 2.46
C ARG A 134 -84.14 25.81 1.15
N PHE A 135 -82.99 25.13 1.03
CA PHE A 135 -82.24 25.02 -0.22
C PHE A 135 -83.02 24.21 -1.29
N ILE A 136 -82.86 24.62 -2.56
CA ILE A 136 -83.50 23.98 -3.72
C ILE A 136 -82.42 23.52 -4.69
N GLN A 137 -82.66 22.40 -5.40
CA GLN A 137 -81.73 21.77 -6.35
C GLN A 137 -80.50 21.10 -5.71
N GLU A 138 -80.61 20.64 -4.46
CA GLU A 138 -79.60 19.76 -3.86
C GLU A 138 -79.59 18.36 -4.52
N PRO A 139 -78.43 17.67 -4.60
CA PRO A 139 -77.11 18.09 -4.11
C PRO A 139 -76.35 18.99 -5.08
N TYR A 140 -75.68 20.02 -4.55
CA TYR A 140 -74.86 20.93 -5.35
C TYR A 140 -73.48 20.33 -5.65
N VAL A 141 -73.22 19.96 -6.92
CA VAL A 141 -71.92 19.46 -7.40
C VAL A 141 -71.49 20.28 -8.62
N VAL A 142 -70.24 20.74 -8.63
CA VAL A 142 -69.67 21.57 -9.71
C VAL A 142 -68.24 21.12 -10.03
N LEU A 143 -67.85 21.17 -11.31
CA LEU A 143 -66.45 21.01 -11.74
C LEU A 143 -65.84 22.40 -11.99
N VAL A 144 -64.59 22.59 -11.58
CA VAL A 144 -63.85 23.85 -11.73
C VAL A 144 -62.40 23.55 -12.14
N PRO A 145 -61.94 23.97 -13.33
CA PRO A 145 -60.54 23.86 -13.73
C PRO A 145 -59.62 24.59 -12.76
N GLU A 146 -58.46 24.02 -12.43
CA GLU A 146 -57.63 24.59 -11.37
C GLU A 146 -57.02 25.97 -11.69
N ASN A 147 -56.79 26.22 -12.98
CA ASN A 147 -56.33 27.51 -13.51
C ASN A 147 -57.41 28.63 -13.44
N THR A 148 -58.58 28.37 -12.85
CA THR A 148 -59.65 29.36 -12.64
C THR A 148 -59.12 30.59 -11.89
N PRO A 149 -59.19 31.80 -12.49
CA PRO A 149 -58.64 33.01 -11.86
C PRO A 149 -59.30 33.36 -10.52
N ALA A 150 -58.49 33.85 -9.57
CA ALA A 150 -58.97 34.35 -8.28
C ALA A 150 -60.04 35.46 -8.46
N GLY A 151 -61.11 35.40 -7.67
CA GLY A 151 -62.29 36.27 -7.80
C GLY A 151 -63.38 35.78 -8.76
N SER A 152 -63.13 34.71 -9.54
CA SER A 152 -64.13 34.13 -10.45
C SER A 152 -65.35 33.59 -9.69
N SER A 153 -66.54 33.71 -10.30
CA SER A 153 -67.77 33.13 -9.77
C SER A 153 -67.90 31.67 -10.22
N ILE A 154 -68.10 30.78 -9.25
CA ILE A 154 -68.04 29.31 -9.43
C ILE A 154 -69.44 28.73 -9.59
N PHE A 155 -70.34 29.07 -8.66
CA PHE A 155 -71.68 28.50 -8.57
C PHE A 155 -72.63 29.46 -7.87
N LYS A 156 -73.94 29.27 -8.00
CA LYS A 156 -74.96 30.04 -7.28
C LYS A 156 -75.89 29.07 -6.54
N VAL A 157 -75.92 29.12 -5.22
CA VAL A 157 -76.93 28.41 -4.42
C VAL A 157 -78.25 29.18 -4.41
N HIS A 158 -79.34 28.50 -4.09
CA HIS A 158 -80.64 29.12 -3.89
C HIS A 158 -81.38 28.41 -2.76
N ALA A 159 -81.74 29.17 -1.74
CA ALA A 159 -82.76 28.83 -0.77
C ALA A 159 -83.95 29.77 -0.92
N GLU A 160 -85.11 29.29 -0.48
CA GLU A 160 -86.41 29.93 -0.51
C GLU A 160 -87.03 29.78 0.88
N ASP A 161 -87.76 30.80 1.32
CA ASP A 161 -88.51 30.81 2.56
C ASP A 161 -89.94 31.29 2.25
N LYS A 162 -90.93 30.88 3.04
CA LYS A 162 -92.36 31.11 2.74
C LYS A 162 -92.97 32.29 3.51
N ASP A 163 -92.44 32.57 4.70
CA ASP A 163 -92.67 33.80 5.47
C ASP A 163 -92.55 35.05 4.56
N THR A 164 -93.18 36.16 4.96
CA THR A 164 -93.03 37.45 4.27
C THR A 164 -92.10 38.40 5.03
N GLY A 165 -92.00 39.66 4.58
CA GLY A 165 -91.25 40.71 5.24
C GLY A 165 -89.77 40.39 5.50
N SER A 166 -89.45 40.03 6.76
CA SER A 166 -88.10 39.72 7.22
C SER A 166 -87.83 38.23 7.43
N GLY A 167 -88.85 37.41 7.74
CA GLY A 167 -88.73 35.94 7.71
C GLY A 167 -88.41 35.47 6.29
N GLY A 168 -89.14 35.96 5.29
CA GLY A 168 -88.87 35.68 3.87
C GLY A 168 -87.51 36.15 3.33
N SER A 169 -86.71 36.86 4.13
CA SER A 169 -85.51 37.58 3.68
C SER A 169 -84.22 36.76 3.83
N VAL A 170 -84.10 35.70 3.02
CA VAL A 170 -82.94 34.78 3.05
C VAL A 170 -81.61 35.48 2.74
N THR A 171 -80.63 35.32 3.64
CA THR A 171 -79.24 35.71 3.43
C THR A 171 -78.27 34.53 3.63
N TYR A 172 -77.20 34.53 2.83
CA TYR A 172 -76.28 33.39 2.70
C TYR A 172 -74.93 33.63 3.37
N PHE A 173 -74.38 32.59 3.99
CA PHE A 173 -73.08 32.59 4.68
C PHE A 173 -72.33 31.29 4.43
N LEU A 174 -71.00 31.29 4.62
CA LEU A 174 -70.21 30.05 4.70
C LEU A 174 -70.03 29.68 6.16
N GLN A 175 -70.15 28.40 6.52
CA GLN A 175 -70.06 27.98 7.93
C GLN A 175 -68.63 28.16 8.52
N ASN A 176 -67.59 28.02 7.69
CA ASN A 176 -66.18 28.03 8.10
C ASN A 176 -65.37 29.15 7.39
N LEU A 177 -65.62 30.41 7.75
CA LEU A 177 -64.96 31.59 7.17
C LEU A 177 -63.42 31.57 7.23
N HIS A 178 -62.82 30.86 8.19
CA HIS A 178 -61.39 30.98 8.52
C HIS A 178 -60.44 30.06 7.74
N SER A 179 -60.93 29.17 6.86
CA SER A 179 -60.07 28.29 6.06
C SER A 179 -60.57 27.93 4.66
N SER A 180 -61.65 28.54 4.17
CA SER A 180 -62.14 28.31 2.81
C SER A 180 -61.36 29.16 1.80
N LYS A 181 -60.86 28.55 0.71
CA LYS A 181 -60.37 29.27 -0.50
C LYS A 181 -61.46 30.09 -1.22
N PHE A 182 -62.63 30.22 -0.60
CA PHE A 182 -63.90 30.58 -1.23
C PHE A 182 -64.63 31.61 -0.37
N THR A 183 -65.40 32.45 -1.05
CA THR A 183 -66.22 33.51 -0.47
C THR A 183 -67.63 33.44 -1.07
N MET A 184 -68.64 33.87 -0.33
CA MET A 184 -70.02 33.92 -0.84
C MET A 184 -70.58 35.33 -0.77
N ASP A 185 -71.29 35.74 -1.81
CA ASP A 185 -72.09 36.95 -1.81
C ASP A 185 -73.38 36.75 -1.00
N ARG A 186 -73.54 37.56 0.05
CA ARG A 186 -74.58 37.38 1.08
C ARG A 186 -76.01 37.45 0.54
N HIS A 187 -76.26 38.15 -0.56
CA HIS A 187 -77.61 38.44 -1.05
C HIS A 187 -77.96 37.64 -2.31
N SER A 188 -76.97 37.33 -3.16
CA SER A 188 -77.18 36.59 -4.40
C SER A 188 -76.89 35.09 -4.30
N GLY A 189 -76.28 34.60 -3.21
CA GLY A 189 -75.90 33.19 -3.06
C GLY A 189 -74.77 32.75 -4.01
N VAL A 190 -74.06 33.70 -4.64
CA VAL A 190 -72.96 33.39 -5.56
C VAL A 190 -71.69 33.06 -4.79
N LEU A 191 -71.22 31.83 -4.95
CA LEU A 191 -69.94 31.33 -4.48
C LEU A 191 -68.82 31.75 -5.44
N ARG A 192 -67.74 32.32 -4.92
CA ARG A 192 -66.56 32.80 -5.67
C ARG A 192 -65.26 32.25 -5.11
N LEU A 193 -64.26 32.07 -5.97
CA LEU A 193 -62.87 31.85 -5.53
C LEU A 193 -62.35 33.13 -4.87
N GLN A 194 -61.75 33.03 -3.69
CA GLN A 194 -61.28 34.20 -2.94
C GLN A 194 -60.17 34.94 -3.69
N ALA A 195 -60.12 36.27 -3.58
CA ALA A 195 -59.02 37.06 -4.12
C ALA A 195 -57.67 36.60 -3.54
N GLY A 196 -56.72 36.24 -4.40
CA GLY A 196 -55.42 35.67 -4.01
C GLY A 196 -55.41 34.16 -3.71
N ALA A 197 -56.55 33.45 -3.80
CA ALA A 197 -56.59 32.01 -3.70
C ALA A 197 -56.52 31.34 -5.09
N THR A 198 -55.80 30.22 -5.18
CA THR A 198 -55.72 29.35 -6.36
C THR A 198 -56.28 27.97 -6.04
N LEU A 199 -56.75 27.25 -7.07
CA LEU A 199 -56.94 25.80 -6.99
C LEU A 199 -55.61 25.09 -7.32
N ASP A 200 -55.57 23.77 -7.07
CA ASP A 200 -54.35 22.94 -7.04
C ASP A 200 -54.83 21.48 -6.92
N TYR A 201 -54.86 20.75 -8.05
CA TYR A 201 -55.40 19.40 -8.19
C TYR A 201 -54.49 18.35 -7.54
N GLU A 202 -53.18 18.48 -7.74
CA GLU A 202 -52.11 17.64 -7.20
C GLU A 202 -52.17 17.57 -5.66
N LYS A 203 -52.61 18.65 -5.01
CA LYS A 203 -52.79 18.76 -3.56
C LYS A 203 -54.22 18.57 -3.09
N SER A 204 -55.24 18.93 -3.87
CA SER A 204 -56.64 19.00 -3.40
C SER A 204 -57.68 18.90 -4.52
N ARG A 205 -57.88 17.67 -5.02
CA ARG A 205 -58.86 17.31 -6.07
C ARG A 205 -60.33 17.64 -5.78
N ALA A 206 -60.70 17.89 -4.52
CA ALA A 206 -62.07 18.23 -4.13
C ALA A 206 -62.13 19.14 -2.90
N HIS A 207 -63.15 19.99 -2.84
CA HIS A 207 -63.44 20.89 -1.73
C HIS A 207 -64.93 20.82 -1.38
N PHE A 208 -65.24 20.52 -0.11
CA PHE A 208 -66.60 20.47 0.44
C PHE A 208 -66.88 21.75 1.22
N ILE A 209 -67.92 22.49 0.84
CA ILE A 209 -68.22 23.82 1.35
C ILE A 209 -69.63 23.83 1.91
N THR A 210 -69.76 23.91 3.23
CA THR A 210 -71.06 24.02 3.89
C THR A 210 -71.52 25.47 3.88
N VAL A 211 -72.65 25.71 3.21
CA VAL A 211 -73.31 27.00 3.04
C VAL A 211 -74.52 27.04 3.96
N VAL A 212 -74.70 28.15 4.66
CA VAL A 212 -75.81 28.41 5.57
C VAL A 212 -76.74 29.43 4.92
N ALA A 213 -78.02 29.09 4.76
CA ALA A 213 -79.09 30.05 4.49
C ALA A 213 -79.75 30.42 5.82
N LYS A 214 -80.05 31.70 6.01
CA LYS A 214 -80.59 32.26 7.26
C LYS A 214 -81.54 33.41 6.93
N ASP A 215 -82.73 33.43 7.53
CA ASP A 215 -83.69 34.53 7.37
C ASP A 215 -83.19 35.87 7.97
N GLY A 216 -84.02 36.90 7.85
CA GLY A 216 -83.81 38.22 8.46
C GLY A 216 -84.28 38.31 9.92
N GLY A 217 -85.04 37.32 10.39
CA GLY A 217 -85.69 37.25 11.69
C GLY A 217 -87.06 37.90 11.73
N GLY A 218 -87.92 37.33 12.56
CA GLY A 218 -89.30 37.78 12.76
C GLY A 218 -89.83 37.30 14.11
N ARG A 219 -91.14 37.42 14.31
CA ARG A 219 -91.78 37.04 15.59
C ARG A 219 -92.43 35.69 15.51
N LEU A 220 -92.16 34.87 16.51
CA LEU A 220 -92.85 33.60 16.74
C LEU A 220 -93.17 33.46 18.22
N ARG A 221 -94.47 33.37 18.52
CA ARG A 221 -95.10 33.20 19.83
C ARG A 221 -94.59 34.20 20.88
N GLY A 222 -94.43 35.45 20.43
CA GLY A 222 -93.97 36.58 21.24
C GLY A 222 -92.46 36.67 21.47
N ALA A 223 -91.65 35.76 20.90
CA ALA A 223 -90.20 35.86 20.86
C ALA A 223 -89.72 36.29 19.47
N ASP A 224 -88.61 37.04 19.40
CA ASP A 224 -87.94 37.30 18.13
C ASP A 224 -87.06 36.07 17.80
N VAL A 225 -87.36 35.37 16.70
CA VAL A 225 -86.77 34.09 16.28
C VAL A 225 -86.06 34.25 14.94
N VAL A 226 -85.08 33.36 14.69
CA VAL A 226 -84.37 33.22 13.42
C VAL A 226 -84.06 31.74 13.19
N PHE A 227 -84.40 31.22 12.02
CA PHE A 227 -84.04 29.90 11.52
C PHE A 227 -82.86 29.93 10.55
N SER A 228 -82.36 28.74 10.22
CA SER A 228 -81.30 28.56 9.23
C SER A 228 -81.21 27.11 8.78
N ALA A 229 -80.99 26.88 7.49
CA ALA A 229 -80.63 25.57 6.94
C ALA A 229 -79.19 25.54 6.43
N THR A 230 -78.67 24.33 6.22
CA THR A 230 -77.29 24.11 5.74
C THR A 230 -77.25 23.12 4.58
N ALA A 231 -76.66 23.53 3.45
CA ALA A 231 -76.40 22.68 2.29
C ALA A 231 -74.88 22.55 2.07
N THR A 232 -74.44 21.46 1.43
CA THR A 232 -73.01 21.27 1.09
C THR A 232 -72.79 21.35 -0.42
N VAL A 233 -72.01 22.33 -0.85
CA VAL A 233 -71.50 22.44 -2.23
C VAL A 233 -70.23 21.63 -2.35
N THR A 234 -70.22 20.66 -3.27
CA THR A 234 -69.04 19.87 -3.62
C THR A 234 -68.39 20.45 -4.88
N ILE A 235 -67.22 21.05 -4.72
CA ILE A 235 -66.37 21.46 -5.84
C ILE A 235 -65.39 20.33 -6.14
N ASN A 236 -65.50 19.74 -7.33
CA ASN A 236 -64.46 18.89 -7.90
C ASN A 236 -63.51 19.76 -8.72
N VAL A 237 -62.21 19.64 -8.47
CA VAL A 237 -61.17 20.34 -9.24
C VAL A 237 -60.88 19.52 -10.50
N GLU A 238 -60.83 20.17 -11.65
CA GLU A 238 -60.40 19.55 -12.91
C GLU A 238 -58.92 19.88 -13.19
N ASP A 239 -58.16 18.80 -13.42
CA ASP A 239 -56.74 18.74 -13.81
C ASP A 239 -56.49 19.58 -15.07
N VAL A 240 -55.56 20.53 -14.95
CA VAL A 240 -55.01 21.31 -16.07
C VAL A 240 -53.49 21.19 -16.07
N GLN A 241 -52.93 20.80 -17.21
CA GLN A 241 -51.50 20.56 -17.37
C GLN A 241 -50.67 21.80 -17.05
N ASP A 242 -49.99 21.80 -15.90
CA ASP A 242 -49.18 22.93 -15.43
C ASP A 242 -47.87 22.52 -14.71
N THR A 243 -47.75 21.25 -14.29
CA THR A 243 -46.61 20.77 -13.53
C THR A 243 -45.60 20.06 -14.43
N ALA A 244 -44.41 20.63 -14.57
CA ALA A 244 -43.36 20.09 -15.43
C ALA A 244 -42.93 18.65 -15.07
N PRO A 245 -42.56 17.80 -16.05
CA PRO A 245 -42.17 16.42 -15.81
C PRO A 245 -41.01 16.27 -14.80
N ILE A 246 -41.07 15.22 -13.97
CA ILE A 246 -40.21 15.05 -12.79
C ILE A 246 -39.30 13.84 -12.95
N PHE A 247 -37.98 14.04 -12.86
CA PHE A 247 -37.00 12.94 -12.85
C PHE A 247 -37.02 12.16 -11.52
N VAL A 248 -36.98 10.83 -11.61
CA VAL A 248 -37.09 9.89 -10.49
C VAL A 248 -35.77 9.16 -10.26
N GLY A 249 -35.22 9.24 -9.04
CA GLY A 249 -33.96 8.57 -8.69
C GLY A 249 -32.70 9.41 -8.97
N THR A 250 -32.83 10.73 -8.97
CA THR A 250 -31.69 11.66 -9.08
C THR A 250 -30.84 11.64 -7.79
N PRO A 251 -29.51 11.90 -7.87
CA PRO A 251 -28.68 12.12 -9.05
C PRO A 251 -28.31 10.81 -9.79
N TYR A 252 -28.08 10.91 -11.11
CA TYR A 252 -27.71 9.77 -11.95
C TYR A 252 -26.20 9.63 -12.12
N TYR A 253 -25.68 8.42 -11.85
CA TYR A 253 -24.29 8.03 -12.07
C TYR A 253 -24.20 6.82 -12.99
N GLY A 254 -23.40 6.94 -14.05
CA GLY A 254 -23.11 5.87 -15.01
C GLY A 254 -21.65 5.43 -14.96
N TYR A 255 -21.40 4.17 -15.28
CA TYR A 255 -20.05 3.62 -15.42
C TYR A 255 -19.92 2.91 -16.76
N VAL A 256 -18.88 3.26 -17.52
CA VAL A 256 -18.49 2.60 -18.76
C VAL A 256 -17.15 1.93 -18.52
N TYR A 257 -17.13 0.60 -18.45
CA TYR A 257 -15.91 -0.18 -18.30
C TYR A 257 -15.14 -0.23 -19.63
N GLU A 258 -13.82 -0.39 -19.59
CA GLU A 258 -12.98 -0.32 -20.80
C GLU A 258 -13.27 -1.42 -21.86
N ASP A 259 -13.87 -2.54 -21.45
CA ASP A 259 -14.34 -3.63 -22.31
C ASP A 259 -15.77 -3.42 -22.88
N THR A 260 -16.47 -2.35 -22.49
CA THR A 260 -17.86 -2.08 -22.90
C THR A 260 -18.00 -1.96 -24.41
N LEU A 261 -18.84 -2.81 -25.01
CA LEU A 261 -19.04 -2.81 -26.46
C LEU A 261 -19.86 -1.59 -26.92
N PRO A 262 -19.52 -0.97 -28.07
CA PRO A 262 -20.38 0.05 -28.70
C PRO A 262 -21.80 -0.47 -28.93
N GLY A 263 -22.80 0.38 -28.63
CA GLY A 263 -24.22 0.05 -28.61
C GLY A 263 -24.75 -0.43 -27.25
N SER A 264 -23.89 -0.64 -26.24
CA SER A 264 -24.32 -1.04 -24.90
C SER A 264 -25.02 0.11 -24.15
N GLU A 265 -26.12 -0.22 -23.45
CA GLU A 265 -26.75 0.68 -22.48
C GLU A 265 -25.85 0.87 -21.25
N VAL A 266 -25.68 2.12 -20.82
CA VAL A 266 -24.89 2.52 -19.66
C VAL A 266 -25.79 2.72 -18.43
N LEU A 267 -26.94 3.38 -18.62
CA LEU A 267 -28.00 3.57 -17.64
C LEU A 267 -29.29 4.05 -18.33
N THR A 268 -30.44 3.80 -17.72
CA THR A 268 -31.71 4.44 -18.09
C THR A 268 -32.03 5.56 -17.09
N VAL A 269 -32.26 6.78 -17.59
CA VAL A 269 -32.89 7.84 -16.78
C VAL A 269 -34.41 7.71 -16.85
N VAL A 270 -35.09 8.01 -15.75
CA VAL A 270 -36.54 7.93 -15.66
C VAL A 270 -37.11 9.28 -15.26
N ALA A 271 -38.02 9.80 -16.08
CA ALA A 271 -38.95 10.84 -15.68
C ALA A 271 -40.37 10.28 -15.68
N ILE A 272 -41.23 10.92 -14.90
CA ILE A 272 -42.68 10.80 -14.97
C ILE A 272 -43.26 12.16 -15.36
N ASP A 273 -44.48 12.17 -15.87
CA ASP A 273 -45.21 13.42 -16.01
C ASP A 273 -45.51 14.03 -14.63
N GLY A 274 -45.68 15.35 -14.56
CA GLY A 274 -45.93 16.05 -13.30
C GLY A 274 -47.40 15.93 -12.84
N ASP A 275 -48.32 16.02 -13.80
CA ASP A 275 -49.76 16.05 -13.59
C ASP A 275 -50.33 14.63 -13.34
N ARG A 276 -51.32 14.48 -12.44
CA ARG A 276 -51.70 13.16 -11.88
C ARG A 276 -53.06 12.61 -12.32
N GLY A 277 -53.77 13.23 -13.26
CA GLY A 277 -55.04 12.73 -13.80
C GLY A 277 -54.93 12.20 -15.23
N LYS A 278 -54.18 12.87 -16.11
CA LYS A 278 -54.00 12.49 -17.53
C LYS A 278 -52.53 12.66 -17.96
N PRO A 279 -51.62 11.71 -17.68
CA PRO A 279 -50.21 11.86 -18.00
C PRO A 279 -49.97 11.92 -19.52
N ASN A 280 -49.31 12.99 -19.99
CA ASN A 280 -48.87 13.17 -21.36
C ASN A 280 -47.66 12.29 -21.70
N HIS A 281 -47.40 12.15 -23.01
CA HIS A 281 -46.19 11.49 -23.47
C HIS A 281 -44.98 12.41 -23.26
N ILE A 282 -43.91 11.86 -22.68
CA ILE A 282 -42.64 12.57 -22.46
C ILE A 282 -41.57 12.08 -23.43
N LEU A 283 -40.71 12.99 -23.88
CA LEU A 283 -39.56 12.70 -24.73
C LEU A 283 -38.24 13.14 -24.08
N TYR A 284 -37.23 12.29 -24.15
CA TYR A 284 -35.88 12.54 -23.63
C TYR A 284 -34.94 13.00 -24.74
N ARG A 285 -34.05 13.95 -24.43
CA ARG A 285 -32.95 14.35 -25.33
C ARG A 285 -31.77 14.95 -24.55
N PHE A 286 -30.59 14.99 -25.14
CA PHE A 286 -29.49 15.80 -24.59
C PHE A 286 -29.65 17.28 -24.96
N LEU A 287 -29.32 18.17 -24.02
CA LEU A 287 -29.22 19.62 -24.27
C LEU A 287 -27.84 20.04 -24.81
N ASN A 288 -26.80 19.35 -24.34
CA ASN A 288 -25.42 19.55 -24.77
C ASN A 288 -25.05 18.44 -25.75
N GLU A 289 -24.28 18.73 -26.80
CA GLU A 289 -23.69 17.69 -27.64
C GLU A 289 -22.82 16.76 -26.79
N SER A 290 -23.03 15.45 -26.88
CA SER A 290 -22.35 14.43 -26.10
C SER A 290 -20.91 14.13 -26.59
N ASP A 291 -20.25 15.10 -27.24
CA ASP A 291 -19.15 14.91 -28.20
C ASP A 291 -19.46 13.87 -29.31
N GLY A 292 -20.73 13.46 -29.48
CA GLY A 292 -21.12 12.31 -30.32
C GLY A 292 -20.84 10.94 -29.70
N VAL A 293 -20.48 10.89 -28.42
CA VAL A 293 -20.08 9.65 -27.70
C VAL A 293 -21.28 8.86 -27.18
N PHE A 294 -22.35 9.55 -26.77
CA PHE A 294 -23.53 8.94 -26.16
C PHE A 294 -24.80 9.28 -26.91
N GLU A 295 -25.66 8.28 -27.08
CA GLU A 295 -27.03 8.39 -27.58
C GLU A 295 -28.00 8.23 -26.40
N ILE A 296 -29.19 8.84 -26.50
CA ILE A 296 -30.30 8.60 -25.58
C ILE A 296 -31.54 8.24 -26.38
N ASN A 297 -32.22 7.16 -25.99
CA ASN A 297 -33.49 6.77 -26.59
C ASN A 297 -34.58 7.79 -26.18
N GLU A 298 -35.17 8.44 -27.19
CA GLU A 298 -36.16 9.50 -27.00
C GLU A 298 -37.39 9.07 -26.17
N THR A 299 -37.70 7.78 -26.09
CA THR A 299 -38.91 7.26 -25.41
C THR A 299 -38.65 6.49 -24.13
N SER A 300 -37.51 5.78 -24.01
CA SER A 300 -37.21 4.98 -22.81
C SER A 300 -36.26 5.66 -21.82
N GLY A 301 -35.55 6.73 -22.24
CA GLY A 301 -34.51 7.36 -21.41
C GLY A 301 -33.23 6.52 -21.27
N ALA A 302 -33.11 5.40 -21.99
CA ALA A 302 -31.90 4.59 -22.04
C ALA A 302 -30.75 5.34 -22.73
N ILE A 303 -29.63 5.51 -22.02
CA ILE A 303 -28.40 6.12 -22.53
C ILE A 303 -27.43 5.02 -22.92
N SER A 304 -26.96 5.05 -24.17
CA SER A 304 -26.02 4.06 -24.72
C SER A 304 -24.73 4.69 -25.24
N VAL A 305 -23.62 3.95 -25.20
CA VAL A 305 -22.31 4.41 -25.70
C VAL A 305 -22.12 4.04 -27.17
N LEU A 306 -21.75 5.01 -28.03
CA LEU A 306 -21.65 4.85 -29.49
C LEU A 306 -20.25 4.45 -29.99
N HIS A 307 -19.22 4.64 -29.18
CA HIS A 307 -17.81 4.43 -29.54
C HIS A 307 -17.12 3.54 -28.51
N SER A 308 -15.95 2.97 -28.84
CA SER A 308 -15.25 2.13 -27.86
C SER A 308 -14.67 2.98 -26.73
N PRO A 309 -14.61 2.47 -25.48
CA PRO A 309 -14.08 3.21 -24.34
C PRO A 309 -12.67 3.79 -24.56
N ALA A 310 -11.81 3.06 -25.28
CA ALA A 310 -10.46 3.50 -25.66
C ALA A 310 -10.42 4.68 -26.68
N GLN A 311 -11.55 5.07 -27.28
CA GLN A 311 -11.66 6.24 -28.16
C GLN A 311 -12.12 7.50 -27.41
N LEU A 312 -12.47 7.37 -26.12
CA LEU A 312 -13.06 8.44 -25.34
C LEU A 312 -11.97 9.38 -24.79
N ARG A 313 -12.23 10.69 -24.87
CA ARG A 313 -11.22 11.73 -24.61
C ARG A 313 -11.25 12.28 -23.18
N ARG A 314 -12.18 11.81 -22.36
CA ARG A 314 -12.45 12.30 -21.00
C ARG A 314 -12.70 11.11 -20.08
N GLU A 315 -12.12 11.11 -18.88
CA GLU A 315 -12.45 10.11 -17.84
C GLU A 315 -13.87 10.29 -17.28
N VAL A 316 -14.44 11.49 -17.40
CA VAL A 316 -15.77 11.85 -16.90
C VAL A 316 -16.50 12.70 -17.94
N TYR A 317 -17.77 12.38 -18.17
CA TYR A 317 -18.70 13.11 -19.02
C TYR A 317 -19.89 13.59 -18.18
N GLU A 318 -20.14 14.90 -18.19
CA GLU A 318 -21.28 15.55 -17.51
C GLU A 318 -22.36 15.89 -18.55
N LEU A 319 -23.25 14.93 -18.79
CA LEU A 319 -24.34 15.09 -19.75
C LEU A 319 -25.51 15.84 -19.09
N HIS A 320 -26.22 16.65 -19.86
CA HIS A 320 -27.44 17.31 -19.41
C HIS A 320 -28.61 16.74 -20.20
N VAL A 321 -29.43 15.90 -19.55
CA VAL A 321 -30.64 15.33 -20.15
C VAL A 321 -31.81 16.27 -19.89
N GLN A 322 -32.54 16.57 -20.95
CA GLN A 322 -33.81 17.27 -20.93
C GLN A 322 -34.93 16.27 -21.18
N VAL A 323 -35.99 16.35 -20.38
CA VAL A 323 -37.29 15.75 -20.68
C VAL A 323 -38.24 16.86 -21.14
N THR A 324 -39.05 16.58 -22.16
CA THR A 324 -40.04 17.49 -22.72
C THR A 324 -41.39 16.78 -22.79
N GLU A 325 -42.42 17.39 -22.24
CA GLU A 325 -43.82 17.00 -22.39
C GLU A 325 -44.30 17.19 -23.84
N VAL A 326 -45.14 16.28 -24.36
CA VAL A 326 -45.72 16.35 -25.70
C VAL A 326 -47.24 16.40 -25.61
N ASN A 327 -47.79 17.62 -25.66
CA ASN A 327 -49.22 17.88 -25.60
C ASN A 327 -49.92 17.41 -26.89
N SER A 328 -51.24 17.23 -26.84
CA SER A 328 -52.01 16.61 -27.94
C SER A 328 -52.01 17.30 -29.33
N PRO A 329 -51.54 18.55 -29.57
CA PRO A 329 -51.30 19.05 -30.92
C PRO A 329 -49.83 18.92 -31.40
N GLY A 330 -48.96 18.22 -30.65
CA GLY A 330 -47.53 18.07 -30.96
C GLY A 330 -46.67 19.29 -30.65
N SER A 331 -47.20 20.28 -29.92
CA SER A 331 -46.43 21.38 -29.37
C SER A 331 -45.59 20.91 -28.17
N PRO A 332 -44.32 21.34 -28.03
CA PRO A 332 -43.54 21.05 -26.83
C PRO A 332 -44.14 21.77 -25.62
N GLY A 333 -44.47 21.00 -24.58
CA GLY A 333 -45.00 21.48 -23.32
C GLY A 333 -43.92 21.85 -22.32
N ALA A 334 -44.20 21.56 -21.06
CA ALA A 334 -43.28 21.79 -19.95
C ALA A 334 -42.02 20.91 -20.04
N GLN A 335 -40.93 21.41 -19.44
CA GLN A 335 -39.58 20.87 -19.62
C GLN A 335 -38.83 20.83 -18.30
N ALA A 336 -38.07 19.76 -18.07
CA ALA A 336 -37.16 19.63 -16.94
C ALA A 336 -35.79 19.13 -17.39
N ILE A 337 -34.76 19.40 -16.58
CA ILE A 337 -33.35 19.14 -16.91
C ILE A 337 -32.68 18.46 -15.72
N VAL A 338 -31.85 17.43 -15.98
CA VAL A 338 -31.05 16.75 -14.97
C VAL A 338 -29.60 16.53 -15.45
N PRO A 339 -28.59 16.75 -14.59
CA PRO A 339 -27.23 16.33 -14.87
C PRO A 339 -27.08 14.81 -14.67
N VAL A 340 -26.36 14.18 -15.59
CA VAL A 340 -26.00 12.75 -15.55
C VAL A 340 -24.47 12.66 -15.66
N THR A 341 -23.82 12.08 -14.65
CA THR A 341 -22.36 11.93 -14.63
C THR A 341 -21.99 10.51 -15.05
N ILE A 342 -21.37 10.35 -16.22
CA ILE A 342 -20.83 9.06 -16.68
C ILE A 342 -19.31 9.07 -16.47
N ARG A 343 -18.80 8.07 -15.76
CA ARG A 343 -17.36 7.86 -15.55
C ARG A 343 -16.86 6.67 -16.35
N ILE A 344 -15.73 6.84 -17.03
CA ILE A 344 -15.02 5.75 -17.69
C ILE A 344 -14.18 5.02 -16.62
N VAL A 345 -14.25 3.69 -16.59
CA VAL A 345 -13.65 2.86 -15.55
C VAL A 345 -12.69 1.86 -16.18
N ASP A 346 -11.42 2.07 -15.90
CA ASP A 346 -10.34 1.14 -16.18
C ASP A 346 -10.52 -0.16 -15.36
N LEU A 347 -10.38 -1.31 -16.03
CA LEU A 347 -10.45 -2.63 -15.41
C LEU A 347 -9.05 -3.12 -15.09
N ASN A 348 -8.87 -3.74 -13.92
CA ASN A 348 -7.60 -4.39 -13.58
C ASN A 348 -7.55 -5.76 -14.29
N ASN A 349 -6.98 -5.82 -15.50
CA ASN A 349 -6.97 -7.03 -16.33
C ASN A 349 -5.68 -7.28 -17.14
N HIS A 350 -4.75 -6.32 -17.24
CA HIS A 350 -3.42 -6.54 -17.82
C HIS A 350 -2.34 -6.69 -16.74
N PRO A 351 -1.80 -7.89 -16.49
CA PRO A 351 -0.76 -8.06 -15.46
C PRO A 351 0.55 -7.34 -15.85
N PRO A 352 1.29 -6.74 -14.89
CA PRO A 352 2.59 -6.14 -15.13
C PRO A 352 3.51 -7.09 -15.90
N THR A 353 4.03 -6.68 -17.05
CA THR A 353 4.77 -7.56 -17.97
C THR A 353 6.20 -7.06 -18.20
N PHE A 354 7.17 -7.99 -18.21
CA PHE A 354 8.58 -7.69 -18.46
C PHE A 354 8.94 -7.82 -19.94
N TYR A 355 9.73 -6.88 -20.43
CA TYR A 355 10.18 -6.75 -21.82
C TYR A 355 11.70 -6.59 -21.88
N GLY A 356 12.31 -7.13 -22.93
CA GLY A 356 13.70 -6.88 -23.33
C GLY A 356 13.79 -6.49 -24.80
N GLU A 357 15.00 -6.57 -25.37
CA GLU A 357 15.28 -6.11 -26.73
C GLU A 357 14.46 -6.80 -27.84
N SER A 358 13.90 -7.98 -27.57
CA SER A 358 13.08 -8.75 -28.52
C SER A 358 11.58 -8.82 -28.15
N GLY A 359 11.07 -7.90 -27.33
CA GLY A 359 9.69 -7.90 -26.84
C GLY A 359 9.56 -8.57 -25.46
N PRO A 360 8.40 -9.18 -25.12
CA PRO A 360 8.17 -9.81 -23.82
C PRO A 360 9.23 -10.87 -23.48
N GLN A 361 9.83 -10.78 -22.30
CA GLN A 361 10.89 -11.67 -21.83
C GLN A 361 10.73 -11.98 -20.34
N ASN A 362 10.75 -13.27 -20.00
CA ASN A 362 10.70 -13.77 -18.62
C ASN A 362 12.07 -14.21 -18.08
N LYS A 363 13.15 -14.01 -18.84
CA LYS A 363 14.52 -14.35 -18.46
C LYS A 363 15.51 -13.37 -19.08
N PHE A 364 16.42 -12.85 -18.27
CA PHE A 364 17.50 -11.96 -18.68
C PHE A 364 18.85 -12.52 -18.21
N GLU A 365 19.87 -12.46 -19.06
CA GLU A 365 21.21 -12.98 -18.77
C GLU A 365 22.27 -11.90 -18.92
N LEU A 366 23.28 -11.91 -18.06
CA LEU A 366 24.44 -11.02 -18.13
C LEU A 366 25.69 -11.73 -17.61
N SER A 367 26.85 -11.43 -18.21
CA SER A 367 28.17 -11.75 -17.64
C SER A 367 28.79 -10.48 -17.05
N ILE A 368 29.28 -10.53 -15.81
CA ILE A 368 30.03 -9.43 -15.17
C ILE A 368 31.29 -9.96 -14.52
N TYR A 369 32.34 -9.14 -14.43
CA TYR A 369 33.46 -9.43 -13.54
C TYR A 369 33.01 -9.36 -12.08
N GLU A 370 33.68 -10.14 -11.24
CA GLU A 370 33.49 -10.07 -9.80
C GLU A 370 34.06 -8.79 -9.17
N HIS A 371 33.81 -8.61 -7.88
CA HIS A 371 34.16 -7.40 -7.11
C HIS A 371 33.88 -6.06 -7.85
N PRO A 372 32.73 -5.91 -8.57
CA PRO A 372 32.43 -4.69 -9.31
C PRO A 372 32.24 -3.50 -8.35
N PRO A 373 32.62 -2.27 -8.72
CA PRO A 373 32.48 -1.09 -7.87
C PRO A 373 31.09 -0.93 -7.25
N GLN A 374 31.04 -0.68 -5.94
CA GLN A 374 29.78 -0.44 -5.24
C GLN A 374 29.06 0.79 -5.82
N GLY A 375 27.79 0.63 -6.20
CA GLY A 375 27.03 1.64 -6.93
C GLY A 375 27.11 1.55 -8.46
N GLU A 376 27.85 0.59 -9.03
CA GLU A 376 27.80 0.31 -10.47
C GLU A 376 26.41 -0.19 -10.90
N ILE A 377 25.99 0.22 -12.10
CA ILE A 377 24.71 -0.15 -12.73
C ILE A 377 24.98 -1.27 -13.74
N LEU A 378 24.19 -2.34 -13.70
CA LEU A 378 24.30 -3.50 -14.61
C LEU A 378 23.78 -3.18 -16.03
N ARG A 379 24.51 -2.33 -16.77
CA ARG A 379 24.08 -1.73 -18.07
C ARG A 379 23.76 -2.72 -19.19
N GLY A 380 24.19 -3.98 -19.09
CA GLY A 380 23.83 -5.03 -20.05
C GLY A 380 22.39 -5.54 -19.91
N LEU A 381 21.74 -5.33 -18.76
CA LEU A 381 20.34 -5.70 -18.54
C LEU A 381 19.41 -4.57 -19.03
N LYS A 382 18.98 -4.64 -20.28
CA LYS A 382 17.88 -3.80 -20.78
C LYS A 382 16.54 -4.44 -20.46
N ILE A 383 16.06 -4.17 -19.25
CA ILE A 383 14.76 -4.62 -18.76
C ILE A 383 13.81 -3.41 -18.77
N THR A 384 12.69 -3.52 -19.47
CA THR A 384 11.52 -2.64 -19.29
C THR A 384 10.43 -3.45 -18.60
N VAL A 385 9.63 -2.80 -17.78
CA VAL A 385 8.39 -3.36 -17.25
C VAL A 385 7.25 -2.41 -17.59
N ASN A 386 6.18 -2.95 -18.16
CA ASN A 386 4.98 -2.20 -18.50
C ASN A 386 3.75 -2.92 -17.98
N ASP A 387 2.84 -2.13 -17.43
CA ASP A 387 1.47 -2.49 -17.12
C ASP A 387 0.56 -1.59 -17.95
N SER A 388 -0.44 -2.18 -18.60
CA SER A 388 -1.25 -1.52 -19.63
C SER A 388 -2.55 -0.91 -19.11
N ASP A 389 -2.92 -1.22 -17.86
CA ASP A 389 -4.08 -0.64 -17.19
C ASP A 389 -3.79 0.83 -16.81
N GLN A 390 -4.66 1.48 -16.03
CA GLN A 390 -4.54 2.93 -15.74
C GLN A 390 -4.63 3.31 -14.26
N GLY A 391 -3.89 4.37 -13.92
CA GLY A 391 -4.02 5.12 -12.66
C GLY A 391 -3.63 4.35 -11.40
N ALA A 392 -4.57 3.59 -10.84
CA ALA A 392 -4.36 2.79 -9.64
C ALA A 392 -4.10 1.31 -9.95
N ASN A 393 -4.60 0.82 -11.09
CA ASN A 393 -4.48 -0.55 -11.54
C ASN A 393 -3.04 -0.84 -11.98
N ALA A 394 -2.54 -0.09 -12.98
CA ALA A 394 -1.17 -0.15 -13.46
C ALA A 394 -0.09 0.43 -12.51
N LYS A 395 -0.28 0.32 -11.20
CA LYS A 395 0.66 0.77 -10.18
C LYS A 395 1.19 -0.42 -9.39
N PHE A 396 2.46 -0.75 -9.63
CA PHE A 396 3.10 -1.93 -9.05
C PHE A 396 4.45 -1.63 -8.40
N ASN A 397 4.87 -2.51 -7.49
CA ASN A 397 6.17 -2.49 -6.85
C ASN A 397 7.11 -3.53 -7.46
N LEU A 398 8.36 -3.14 -7.66
CA LEU A 398 9.45 -4.01 -8.08
C LEU A 398 10.26 -4.51 -6.88
N ARG A 399 10.56 -5.80 -6.85
CA ARG A 399 11.41 -6.44 -5.85
C ARG A 399 12.36 -7.42 -6.50
N LEU A 400 13.61 -7.42 -6.06
CA LEU A 400 14.60 -8.43 -6.44
C LEU A 400 14.70 -9.47 -5.32
N VAL A 401 14.44 -10.74 -5.65
CA VAL A 401 14.40 -11.86 -4.69
C VAL A 401 15.53 -12.84 -5.02
N GLY A 402 16.41 -13.12 -4.08
CA GLY A 402 17.60 -13.95 -4.27
C GLY A 402 18.62 -13.74 -3.14
N PRO A 403 19.92 -13.96 -3.39
CA PRO A 403 20.99 -13.63 -2.44
C PRO A 403 20.89 -12.19 -1.90
N GLY A 404 20.56 -12.05 -0.61
CA GLY A 404 20.17 -10.77 -0.03
C GLY A 404 21.29 -9.73 0.02
N GLY A 405 20.98 -8.49 -0.35
CA GLY A 405 21.89 -7.34 -0.20
C GLY A 405 23.03 -7.26 -1.21
N ILE A 406 23.07 -8.11 -2.24
CA ILE A 406 24.08 -8.03 -3.31
C ILE A 406 23.76 -6.90 -4.30
N PHE A 407 22.49 -6.81 -4.74
CA PHE A 407 22.01 -5.79 -5.66
C PHE A 407 20.68 -5.18 -5.20
N ARG A 408 20.42 -3.93 -5.60
CA ARG A 408 19.11 -3.27 -5.49
C ARG A 408 18.50 -3.06 -6.87
N VAL A 409 17.17 -3.03 -6.92
CA VAL A 409 16.38 -2.62 -8.09
C VAL A 409 15.92 -1.17 -7.94
N VAL A 410 16.00 -0.39 -9.03
CA VAL A 410 15.56 1.00 -9.12
C VAL A 410 14.84 1.21 -10.47
N PRO A 411 13.61 1.77 -10.49
CA PRO A 411 12.79 2.19 -9.36
C PRO A 411 12.24 1.01 -8.52
N GLN A 412 11.69 1.30 -7.34
CA GLN A 412 11.01 0.31 -6.48
C GLN A 412 9.48 0.32 -6.63
N THR A 413 8.91 1.40 -7.15
CA THR A 413 7.49 1.56 -7.48
C THR A 413 7.40 2.16 -8.86
N VAL A 414 6.49 1.64 -9.69
CA VAL A 414 6.23 2.05 -11.06
C VAL A 414 4.77 2.44 -11.21
N LEU A 415 4.49 3.27 -12.21
CA LEU A 415 3.17 3.60 -12.71
C LEU A 415 3.23 3.45 -14.23
N ASN A 416 2.41 2.58 -14.79
CA ASN A 416 2.41 2.19 -16.21
C ASN A 416 3.76 1.57 -16.65
N GLU A 417 4.68 2.35 -17.20
CA GLU A 417 5.96 1.89 -17.75
C GLU A 417 7.16 2.39 -16.93
N ALA A 418 8.17 1.53 -16.74
CA ALA A 418 9.51 1.96 -16.35
C ALA A 418 10.63 1.08 -16.95
N GLN A 419 11.76 1.72 -17.29
CA GLN A 419 13.01 1.00 -17.46
C GLN A 419 13.56 0.60 -16.08
N VAL A 420 13.84 -0.69 -15.91
CA VAL A 420 14.35 -1.26 -14.66
C VAL A 420 15.87 -1.24 -14.68
N THR A 421 16.48 -0.67 -13.64
CA THR A 421 17.93 -0.68 -13.44
C THR A 421 18.29 -1.48 -12.19
N ILE A 422 19.42 -2.20 -12.26
CA ILE A 422 19.94 -2.99 -11.15
C ILE A 422 21.33 -2.46 -10.80
N ILE A 423 21.58 -2.28 -9.50
CA ILE A 423 22.75 -1.55 -8.98
C ILE A 423 23.44 -2.38 -7.89
N VAL A 424 24.78 -2.46 -7.94
CA VAL A 424 25.62 -3.16 -6.95
C VAL A 424 25.47 -2.50 -5.58
N GLU A 425 25.05 -3.28 -4.57
CA GLU A 425 25.01 -2.88 -3.16
C GLU A 425 26.18 -3.45 -2.36
N ASN A 426 26.58 -4.70 -2.59
CA ASN A 426 27.65 -5.35 -1.85
C ASN A 426 28.63 -6.07 -2.78
N SER A 427 29.64 -5.32 -3.24
CA SER A 427 30.74 -5.80 -4.08
C SER A 427 31.46 -7.04 -3.50
N ALA A 428 31.69 -7.06 -2.18
CA ALA A 428 32.37 -8.16 -1.48
C ALA A 428 31.51 -9.43 -1.29
N ALA A 429 30.28 -9.45 -1.80
CA ALA A 429 29.44 -10.65 -1.93
C ALA A 429 29.35 -11.15 -3.39
N ILE A 430 29.99 -10.46 -4.34
CA ILE A 430 30.12 -10.86 -5.75
C ILE A 430 31.55 -11.39 -5.92
N ASP A 431 31.68 -12.70 -5.90
CA ASP A 431 32.92 -13.43 -5.60
C ASP A 431 32.82 -14.81 -6.27
N PHE A 432 33.71 -15.08 -7.20
CA PHE A 432 33.62 -16.18 -8.16
C PHE A 432 34.03 -17.52 -7.54
N GLU A 433 34.99 -17.51 -6.62
CA GLU A 433 35.44 -18.66 -5.81
C GLU A 433 34.32 -19.17 -4.92
N LYS A 434 33.47 -18.27 -4.41
CA LYS A 434 32.24 -18.64 -3.68
C LYS A 434 31.11 -19.06 -4.61
N SER A 435 30.83 -18.32 -5.70
CA SER A 435 29.70 -18.65 -6.59
C SER A 435 29.82 -18.08 -8.00
N LYS A 436 30.17 -18.95 -8.96
CA LYS A 436 30.32 -18.64 -10.40
C LYS A 436 29.01 -18.24 -11.11
N LEU A 437 27.87 -18.40 -10.45
CA LEU A 437 26.53 -18.07 -10.97
C LEU A 437 25.67 -17.46 -9.85
N LEU A 438 25.06 -16.31 -10.10
CA LEU A 438 24.09 -15.68 -9.20
C LEU A 438 22.73 -15.58 -9.91
N THR A 439 21.68 -16.11 -9.27
CA THR A 439 20.32 -16.11 -9.83
C THR A 439 19.36 -15.34 -8.91
N PHE A 440 18.57 -14.45 -9.51
CA PHE A 440 17.55 -13.66 -8.83
C PHE A 440 16.22 -13.75 -9.58
N LYS A 441 15.11 -13.58 -8.87
CA LYS A 441 13.78 -13.32 -9.45
C LYS A 441 13.45 -11.85 -9.29
N LEU A 442 13.31 -11.13 -10.40
CA LEU A 442 12.70 -9.81 -10.42
C LEU A 442 11.18 -10.01 -10.43
N LEU A 443 10.51 -9.47 -9.41
CA LEU A 443 9.09 -9.65 -9.13
C LEU A 443 8.40 -8.29 -9.20
N ALA A 444 7.40 -8.16 -10.07
CA ALA A 444 6.44 -7.06 -10.08
C ALA A 444 5.18 -7.51 -9.32
N ILE A 445 4.61 -6.64 -8.48
CA ILE A 445 3.36 -6.89 -7.74
C ILE A 445 2.54 -5.59 -7.70
N GLU A 446 1.29 -5.62 -8.15
CA GLU A 446 0.37 -4.49 -8.00
C GLU A 446 0.17 -4.03 -6.55
N VAL A 447 -0.20 -2.77 -6.41
CA VAL A 447 -0.58 -2.16 -5.15
C VAL A 447 -1.86 -1.33 -5.29
N ASN A 448 -2.68 -1.38 -4.24
CA ASN A 448 -3.99 -0.72 -4.11
C ASN A 448 -5.13 -1.37 -4.92
N THR A 449 -4.85 -2.41 -5.70
CA THR A 449 -5.84 -3.29 -6.34
C THR A 449 -6.34 -4.38 -5.38
N PRO A 450 -7.61 -4.83 -5.49
CA PRO A 450 -8.19 -5.86 -4.61
C PRO A 450 -7.75 -7.28 -5.00
N GLU A 451 -7.87 -7.61 -6.29
CA GLU A 451 -7.12 -8.68 -6.93
C GLU A 451 -5.79 -8.09 -7.39
N LYS A 452 -4.68 -8.79 -7.13
CA LYS A 452 -3.33 -8.30 -7.46
C LYS A 452 -2.68 -9.28 -8.40
N PHE A 453 -2.45 -8.90 -9.65
CA PHE A 453 -1.54 -9.67 -10.47
C PHE A 453 -0.09 -9.39 -10.06
N SER A 454 0.76 -10.32 -10.47
CA SER A 454 2.19 -10.29 -10.22
C SER A 454 2.88 -11.12 -11.28
N SER A 455 4.06 -10.68 -11.72
CA SER A 455 4.87 -11.40 -12.68
C SER A 455 6.31 -11.53 -12.20
N THR A 456 7.01 -12.53 -12.72
CA THR A 456 8.41 -12.77 -12.40
C THR A 456 9.24 -12.94 -13.65
N ALA A 457 10.38 -12.27 -13.70
CA ALA A 457 11.46 -12.58 -14.62
C ALA A 457 12.68 -13.13 -13.86
N ASP A 458 13.31 -14.16 -14.42
CA ASP A 458 14.59 -14.69 -13.92
C ASP A 458 15.75 -13.82 -14.42
N ILE A 459 16.66 -13.46 -13.52
CA ILE A 459 17.88 -12.71 -13.82
C ILE A 459 19.07 -13.59 -13.45
N VAL A 460 19.83 -13.99 -14.48
CA VAL A 460 20.93 -14.93 -14.38
C VAL A 460 22.23 -14.20 -14.67
N ILE A 461 23.03 -14.02 -13.62
CA ILE A 461 24.32 -13.31 -13.68
C ILE A 461 25.42 -14.36 -13.62
N GLN A 462 26.13 -14.54 -14.72
CA GLN A 462 27.36 -15.34 -14.78
C GLN A 462 28.51 -14.46 -14.29
N LEU A 463 29.25 -14.92 -13.28
CA LEU A 463 30.45 -14.21 -12.87
C LEU A 463 31.61 -14.57 -13.80
N LEU A 464 32.44 -13.59 -14.08
CA LEU A 464 33.72 -13.71 -14.76
C LEU A 464 34.81 -13.52 -13.71
N ASP A 465 35.59 -14.59 -13.56
CA ASP A 465 36.83 -14.67 -12.80
C ASP A 465 37.76 -13.48 -13.05
N THR A 466 38.42 -13.01 -12.00
CA THR A 466 39.49 -12.02 -12.05
C THR A 466 40.70 -12.50 -11.25
N ASN A 467 41.89 -12.04 -11.63
CA ASN A 467 43.12 -12.32 -10.90
C ASN A 467 43.10 -11.59 -9.54
N ASP A 468 42.48 -12.19 -8.52
CA ASP A 468 42.18 -11.68 -7.18
C ASP A 468 43.00 -12.42 -6.08
N ASN A 469 43.12 -13.75 -6.10
CA ASN A 469 43.87 -14.51 -5.08
C ASN A 469 45.31 -14.82 -5.48
N VAL A 470 46.28 -14.75 -4.55
CA VAL A 470 47.68 -15.12 -4.86
C VAL A 470 47.97 -16.60 -4.55
N PRO A 471 48.93 -17.25 -5.25
CA PRO A 471 49.22 -18.67 -5.07
C PRO A 471 49.59 -18.99 -3.62
N LYS A 472 48.90 -19.93 -2.97
CA LYS A 472 49.04 -20.15 -1.52
C LYS A 472 49.61 -21.52 -1.19
N PHE A 473 50.81 -21.54 -0.60
CA PHE A 473 51.44 -22.78 -0.12
C PHE A 473 50.62 -23.49 0.97
N THR A 474 50.69 -24.83 0.99
CA THR A 474 50.05 -25.67 2.02
C THR A 474 50.71 -25.53 3.39
N SER A 475 51.99 -25.16 3.44
CA SER A 475 52.73 -24.76 4.64
C SER A 475 53.57 -23.51 4.41
N HIS A 476 53.78 -22.72 5.47
CA HIS A 476 54.69 -21.57 5.46
C HIS A 476 56.18 -21.99 5.42
N TYR A 477 56.47 -23.20 5.90
CA TYR A 477 57.81 -23.79 5.86
C TYR A 477 57.76 -25.30 5.58
N TYR A 478 58.82 -25.82 4.95
CA TYR A 478 59.01 -27.24 4.69
C TYR A 478 60.37 -27.68 5.26
N ILE A 479 60.43 -28.91 5.77
CA ILE A 479 61.65 -29.50 6.35
C ILE A 479 61.97 -30.77 5.58
N ALA A 480 63.19 -30.87 5.10
CA ALA A 480 63.74 -32.03 4.39
C ALA A 480 64.96 -32.58 5.13
N ARG A 481 65.15 -33.90 5.07
CA ARG A 481 66.35 -34.59 5.54
C ARG A 481 66.84 -35.51 4.41
N ILE A 482 68.10 -35.37 4.01
CA ILE A 482 68.71 -36.11 2.91
C ILE A 482 70.14 -36.51 3.32
N PRO A 483 70.59 -37.76 3.14
CA PRO A 483 71.99 -38.11 3.41
C PRO A 483 72.91 -37.39 2.42
N GLU A 484 74.11 -37.05 2.85
CA GLU A 484 75.04 -36.29 2.01
C GLU A 484 75.55 -37.07 0.80
N ASN A 485 75.72 -38.39 0.95
CA ASN A 485 76.07 -39.31 -0.12
C ASN A 485 74.94 -39.54 -1.13
N ALA A 486 73.81 -38.82 -1.03
CA ALA A 486 72.73 -38.86 -2.00
C ALA A 486 73.22 -38.35 -3.37
N PRO A 487 73.13 -39.16 -4.45
CA PRO A 487 73.66 -38.78 -5.75
C PRO A 487 72.94 -37.55 -6.33
N GLY A 488 73.64 -36.79 -7.17
CA GLY A 488 73.08 -35.65 -7.90
C GLY A 488 71.82 -36.03 -8.69
N GLY A 489 70.74 -35.25 -8.52
CA GLY A 489 69.41 -35.57 -9.03
C GLY A 489 68.48 -36.25 -7.99
N SER A 490 68.92 -36.46 -6.75
CA SER A 490 68.09 -37.03 -5.68
C SER A 490 66.96 -36.09 -5.23
N ASN A 491 65.78 -36.66 -5.00
CA ASN A 491 64.61 -35.92 -4.50
C ASN A 491 64.81 -35.48 -3.05
N VAL A 492 64.50 -34.22 -2.75
CA VAL A 492 64.67 -33.61 -1.41
C VAL A 492 63.32 -33.46 -0.71
N VAL A 493 62.37 -32.72 -1.32
CA VAL A 493 61.00 -32.52 -0.81
C VAL A 493 60.10 -32.01 -1.93
N ALA A 494 58.81 -32.34 -1.90
CA ALA A 494 57.81 -31.69 -2.75
C ALA A 494 57.07 -30.60 -1.97
N VAL A 495 57.05 -29.38 -2.50
CA VAL A 495 56.20 -28.30 -2.00
C VAL A 495 54.95 -28.16 -2.86
N THR A 496 53.88 -27.57 -2.33
CA THR A 496 52.66 -27.34 -3.11
C THR A 496 52.02 -26.03 -2.69
N ALA A 497 51.65 -25.23 -3.69
CA ALA A 497 50.77 -24.09 -3.57
C ALA A 497 49.54 -24.31 -4.46
N VAL A 498 48.40 -23.79 -3.99
CA VAL A 498 47.14 -23.76 -4.73
C VAL A 498 46.75 -22.31 -4.90
N ASP A 499 46.42 -21.96 -6.13
CA ASP A 499 45.78 -20.71 -6.50
C ASP A 499 44.34 -21.06 -6.95
N PRO A 500 43.29 -20.39 -6.43
CA PRO A 500 41.92 -20.76 -6.71
C PRO A 500 41.36 -20.14 -8.01
N ASP A 501 42.00 -19.10 -8.55
CA ASP A 501 41.54 -18.33 -9.72
C ASP A 501 41.58 -19.22 -10.99
N THR A 502 40.89 -18.86 -12.08
CA THR A 502 40.69 -19.80 -13.21
C THR A 502 41.75 -19.69 -14.31
N GLY A 503 42.12 -20.85 -14.88
CA GLY A 503 42.82 -20.91 -16.16
C GLY A 503 44.30 -20.53 -16.04
N PRO A 504 44.79 -19.44 -16.67
CA PRO A 504 46.16 -18.99 -16.49
C PRO A 504 46.46 -18.49 -15.08
N TRP A 505 45.47 -17.92 -14.39
CA TRP A 505 45.66 -17.29 -13.08
C TRP A 505 45.90 -18.35 -11.99
N GLY A 506 45.01 -19.35 -11.87
CA GLY A 506 45.23 -20.53 -11.04
C GLY A 506 46.46 -21.41 -11.37
N LYS A 507 47.20 -21.11 -12.45
CA LYS A 507 48.31 -21.95 -12.92
C LYS A 507 49.65 -21.54 -12.31
N VAL A 508 49.85 -21.98 -11.08
CA VAL A 508 51.08 -21.83 -10.31
C VAL A 508 52.32 -22.35 -11.05
N GLN A 509 53.39 -21.56 -11.06
CA GLN A 509 54.75 -21.95 -11.39
C GLN A 509 55.68 -21.78 -10.18
N TYR A 510 56.64 -22.70 -10.04
CA TYR A 510 57.58 -22.74 -8.90
C TYR A 510 59.00 -22.35 -9.29
N SER A 511 59.67 -21.57 -8.45
CA SER A 511 61.10 -21.24 -8.57
C SER A 511 61.78 -21.14 -7.19
N ILE A 512 63.07 -21.46 -7.10
CA ILE A 512 63.88 -21.32 -5.87
C ILE A 512 64.72 -20.06 -5.92
N TYR A 513 64.96 -19.46 -4.76
CA TYR A 513 65.88 -18.34 -4.59
C TYR A 513 66.38 -18.22 -3.14
N GLY A 514 67.61 -17.76 -2.96
CA GLY A 514 68.22 -17.55 -1.66
C GLY A 514 69.67 -18.04 -1.61
N THR A 515 70.44 -17.56 -0.64
CA THR A 515 71.79 -18.06 -0.38
C THR A 515 71.72 -19.53 0.04
N GLY A 516 72.38 -20.42 -0.70
CA GLY A 516 72.34 -21.87 -0.43
C GLY A 516 71.32 -22.66 -1.27
N SER A 517 70.54 -22.00 -2.15
CA SER A 517 69.72 -22.74 -3.14
C SER A 517 70.55 -23.29 -4.32
N GLU A 518 71.84 -22.92 -4.42
CA GLU A 518 72.73 -23.20 -5.56
C GLU A 518 72.92 -24.71 -5.85
N LEU A 519 72.85 -25.58 -4.84
CA LEU A 519 73.01 -27.03 -5.00
C LEU A 519 71.70 -27.76 -5.35
N PHE A 520 70.60 -27.03 -5.46
CA PHE A 520 69.25 -27.57 -5.64
C PHE A 520 68.61 -27.06 -6.95
N LEU A 521 67.55 -27.74 -7.36
CA LEU A 521 66.64 -27.32 -8.43
C LEU A 521 65.21 -27.63 -7.99
N ILE A 522 64.23 -26.97 -8.62
CA ILE A 522 62.80 -27.26 -8.44
C ILE A 522 62.14 -27.45 -9.79
N HIS A 523 61.29 -28.48 -9.90
CA HIS A 523 60.53 -28.73 -11.12
C HIS A 523 59.33 -27.76 -11.21
N PRO A 524 59.27 -26.89 -12.24
CA PRO A 524 58.49 -25.66 -12.20
C PRO A 524 56.96 -25.85 -12.20
N SER A 525 56.45 -27.05 -12.51
CA SER A 525 55.00 -27.36 -12.50
C SER A 525 54.57 -28.38 -11.44
N THR A 526 55.50 -28.97 -10.67
CA THR A 526 55.16 -29.98 -9.64
C THR A 526 55.68 -29.65 -8.25
N GLY A 527 56.51 -28.60 -8.10
CA GLY A 527 57.06 -28.19 -6.80
C GLY A 527 58.06 -29.19 -6.20
N LEU A 528 58.48 -30.21 -6.95
CA LEU A 528 59.49 -31.18 -6.50
C LEU A 528 60.88 -30.55 -6.51
N ILE A 529 61.49 -30.44 -5.33
CA ILE A 529 62.87 -30.01 -5.12
C ILE A 529 63.78 -31.24 -5.16
N TYR A 530 64.90 -31.13 -5.86
CA TYR A 530 65.90 -32.18 -6.04
C TYR A 530 67.33 -31.58 -6.07
N THR A 531 68.36 -32.38 -5.83
CA THR A 531 69.76 -31.94 -5.91
C THR A 531 70.19 -31.72 -7.36
N GLN A 532 71.12 -30.81 -7.63
CA GLN A 532 71.68 -30.66 -8.98
C GLN A 532 72.40 -31.95 -9.44
N PRO A 533 72.44 -32.27 -10.75
CA PRO A 533 73.09 -33.50 -11.25
C PRO A 533 74.59 -33.63 -10.93
N TRP A 534 75.23 -32.51 -10.56
CA TRP A 534 76.64 -32.40 -10.19
C TRP A 534 76.84 -31.89 -8.75
N ALA A 535 75.76 -31.78 -7.95
CA ALA A 535 75.90 -31.45 -6.53
C ALA A 535 76.50 -32.65 -5.78
N SER A 536 77.59 -32.40 -5.06
CA SER A 536 77.97 -33.19 -3.90
C SER A 536 77.41 -32.47 -2.68
N LEU A 537 76.84 -33.21 -1.74
CA LEU A 537 76.49 -32.72 -0.41
C LEU A 537 77.56 -33.23 0.57
N ASP A 538 77.77 -32.50 1.65
CA ASP A 538 78.93 -32.59 2.54
C ASP A 538 78.54 -31.90 3.87
N ALA A 539 78.37 -32.66 4.95
CA ALA A 539 77.82 -32.19 6.22
C ALA A 539 78.86 -31.48 7.07
N GLU A 540 80.11 -31.92 6.96
CA GLU A 540 81.32 -31.40 7.62
C GLU A 540 81.56 -29.96 7.17
N GLY A 541 81.38 -29.68 5.88
CA GLY A 541 81.39 -28.35 5.30
C GLY A 541 80.09 -27.58 5.51
N THR A 542 78.91 -28.15 5.22
CA THR A 542 77.61 -27.46 5.44
C THR A 542 76.44 -28.45 5.60
N SER A 543 76.18 -28.86 6.84
CA SER A 543 75.05 -29.74 7.20
C SER A 543 73.64 -29.13 7.08
N ARG A 544 73.48 -27.82 6.86
CA ARG A 544 72.16 -27.16 6.82
C ARG A 544 72.06 -26.06 5.78
N TYR A 545 71.00 -26.12 4.96
CA TYR A 545 70.66 -25.12 3.94
C TYR A 545 69.27 -24.54 4.24
N ASN A 546 69.12 -23.22 4.16
CA ASN A 546 67.82 -22.57 4.16
C ASN A 546 67.67 -21.63 2.96
N PHE A 547 66.60 -21.82 2.19
CA PHE A 547 66.28 -21.00 1.04
C PHE A 547 64.76 -20.90 0.87
N TYR A 548 64.30 -20.06 -0.04
CA TYR A 548 62.88 -19.84 -0.27
C TYR A 548 62.43 -20.44 -1.61
N VAL A 549 61.18 -20.90 -1.64
CA VAL A 549 60.46 -21.17 -2.88
C VAL A 549 59.45 -20.06 -3.12
N LYS A 550 59.41 -19.57 -4.36
CA LYS A 550 58.36 -18.70 -4.89
C LYS A 550 57.34 -19.55 -5.65
N ALA A 551 56.06 -19.36 -5.33
CA ALA A 551 54.94 -19.84 -6.15
C ALA A 551 54.30 -18.61 -6.80
N GLU A 552 54.21 -18.59 -8.13
CA GLU A 552 53.83 -17.42 -8.94
C GLU A 552 52.74 -17.77 -9.96
N ASP A 553 51.75 -16.89 -10.14
CA ASP A 553 50.70 -16.99 -11.16
C ASP A 553 51.26 -16.62 -12.57
N MET A 554 50.41 -16.58 -13.60
CA MET A 554 50.84 -16.14 -14.94
C MET A 554 50.86 -14.62 -15.18
N ASP A 555 50.57 -13.81 -14.16
CA ASP A 555 50.53 -12.33 -14.20
C ASP A 555 51.66 -11.68 -13.37
N GLY A 556 52.36 -12.47 -12.54
CA GLY A 556 53.48 -12.06 -11.70
C GLY A 556 53.14 -11.83 -10.22
N ARG A 557 51.98 -12.29 -9.74
CA ARG A 557 51.63 -12.31 -8.30
C ARG A 557 52.09 -13.62 -7.68
N TYR A 558 52.55 -13.56 -6.43
CA TYR A 558 53.26 -14.69 -5.83
C TYR A 558 53.14 -14.75 -4.30
N SER A 559 53.37 -15.94 -3.75
CA SER A 559 53.73 -16.12 -2.35
C SER A 559 55.04 -16.89 -2.19
N LEU A 560 55.50 -16.98 -0.95
CA LEU A 560 56.83 -17.44 -0.57
C LEU A 560 56.71 -18.44 0.59
N ALA A 561 57.48 -19.53 0.55
CA ALA A 561 57.65 -20.46 1.66
C ALA A 561 59.13 -20.75 1.90
N GLU A 562 59.53 -20.97 3.16
CA GLU A 562 60.92 -21.30 3.52
C GLU A 562 61.15 -22.82 3.49
N VAL A 563 62.31 -23.26 3.03
CA VAL A 563 62.68 -24.67 2.97
C VAL A 563 63.98 -24.87 3.74
N PHE A 564 63.92 -25.73 4.74
CA PHE A 564 65.07 -26.15 5.55
C PHE A 564 65.49 -27.54 5.11
N VAL A 565 66.67 -27.66 4.49
CA VAL A 565 67.29 -28.94 4.16
C VAL A 565 68.38 -29.21 5.19
N THR A 566 68.24 -30.30 5.93
CA THR A 566 69.27 -30.81 6.85
C THR A 566 69.93 -32.02 6.20
N LEU A 567 71.25 -32.02 6.10
CA LEU A 567 71.99 -33.21 5.70
C LEU A 567 71.94 -34.26 6.82
N LEU A 568 71.97 -35.53 6.45
CA LEU A 568 72.29 -36.61 7.37
C LEU A 568 73.74 -37.00 7.12
N ASP A 569 74.53 -36.90 8.18
CA ASP A 569 75.87 -37.44 8.29
C ASP A 569 75.86 -38.97 8.03
N VAL A 570 76.77 -39.43 7.19
CA VAL A 570 77.01 -40.83 6.84
C VAL A 570 78.52 -41.11 6.90
N ASN A 571 78.95 -41.71 8.01
CA ASN A 571 80.31 -42.21 8.29
C ASN A 571 81.10 -42.59 7.02
N ASP A 572 81.93 -41.65 6.56
CA ASP A 572 82.78 -41.78 5.36
C ASP A 572 84.22 -41.29 5.58
N HIS A 573 84.45 -40.54 6.67
CA HIS A 573 85.77 -40.33 7.23
C HIS A 573 86.18 -41.55 8.07
N TYR A 574 87.28 -41.47 8.82
CA TYR A 574 87.78 -42.57 9.63
C TYR A 574 88.76 -42.05 10.70
N PRO A 575 88.91 -42.75 11.86
CA PRO A 575 89.59 -42.14 13.00
C PRO A 575 91.07 -41.92 12.70
N GLN A 576 91.55 -40.68 12.80
CA GLN A 576 92.94 -40.33 12.50
C GLN A 576 93.74 -39.96 13.75
N PHE A 577 94.75 -40.77 14.06
CA PHE A 577 95.78 -40.42 15.05
C PHE A 577 96.68 -39.30 14.52
N VAL A 578 97.03 -38.34 15.39
CA VAL A 578 97.91 -37.20 15.05
C VAL A 578 99.25 -37.63 14.44
N GLN A 579 99.77 -38.78 14.87
CA GLN A 579 100.94 -39.45 14.27
C GLN A 579 100.74 -40.97 14.31
N SER A 580 101.15 -41.66 13.24
CA SER A 580 101.08 -43.12 13.09
C SER A 580 102.12 -43.88 13.91
N ILE A 581 103.21 -43.22 14.29
CA ILE A 581 104.13 -43.66 15.34
C ILE A 581 104.20 -42.53 16.37
N GLN A 582 103.99 -42.85 17.65
CA GLN A 582 104.12 -41.91 18.76
C GLN A 582 105.12 -42.47 19.78
N GLU A 583 105.97 -41.63 20.33
CA GLU A 583 106.93 -42.01 21.37
C GLU A 583 106.61 -41.20 22.63
N LYS A 584 106.28 -41.87 23.74
CA LYS A 584 105.85 -41.21 24.99
C LYS A 584 106.49 -41.87 26.20
N THR A 585 107.01 -41.06 27.12
CA THR A 585 107.53 -41.55 28.40
C THR A 585 106.38 -41.71 29.40
N MET A 586 106.20 -42.89 29.96
CA MET A 586 105.27 -43.13 31.07
C MET A 586 106.04 -43.03 32.39
N VAL A 587 105.61 -42.13 33.28
CA VAL A 587 106.10 -42.11 34.66
C VAL A 587 105.23 -43.05 35.49
N LEU A 588 105.86 -43.92 36.28
CA LEU A 588 105.16 -44.97 37.02
C LEU A 588 104.05 -44.40 37.93
N GLY A 589 102.81 -44.87 37.73
CA GLY A 589 101.62 -44.35 38.42
C GLY A 589 100.86 -43.23 37.70
N THR A 590 101.31 -42.78 36.53
CA THR A 590 100.59 -41.81 35.68
C THR A 590 100.15 -42.44 34.35
N PRO A 591 98.93 -42.15 33.85
CA PRO A 591 98.47 -42.68 32.57
C PRO A 591 99.12 -41.95 31.39
N VAL A 592 99.22 -42.62 30.25
CA VAL A 592 99.60 -42.02 28.97
C VAL A 592 98.38 -41.98 28.06
N LYS A 593 97.88 -40.78 27.74
CA LYS A 593 96.80 -40.62 26.77
C LYS A 593 97.32 -40.78 25.34
N ILE A 594 96.59 -41.52 24.51
CA ILE A 594 96.62 -41.44 23.05
C ILE A 594 95.30 -40.86 22.54
N GLU A 595 95.34 -40.15 21.42
CA GLU A 595 94.14 -39.54 20.84
C GLU A 595 94.16 -39.64 19.31
N ALA A 596 92.98 -39.91 18.78
CA ALA A 596 92.60 -39.83 17.39
C ALA A 596 91.34 -38.96 17.29
N THR A 597 91.18 -38.29 16.17
CA THR A 597 89.98 -37.50 15.83
C THR A 597 89.38 -38.09 14.58
N ASP A 598 88.08 -38.34 14.57
CA ASP A 598 87.36 -38.40 13.29
C ASP A 598 86.95 -37.02 12.80
N GLN A 599 86.41 -36.96 11.58
CA GLN A 599 86.03 -35.70 10.93
C GLN A 599 84.53 -35.57 10.63
N ASP A 600 83.74 -36.64 10.72
CA ASP A 600 82.30 -36.65 10.42
C ASP A 600 81.50 -35.67 11.30
N ALA A 601 80.37 -35.16 10.82
CA ALA A 601 79.70 -33.99 11.40
C ALA A 601 78.91 -34.22 12.70
N GLU A 602 78.30 -35.39 12.93
CA GLU A 602 77.38 -35.66 14.06
C GLU A 602 77.73 -36.97 14.81
N GLU A 603 77.20 -37.12 16.03
CA GLU A 603 77.28 -38.39 16.77
C GLU A 603 76.28 -39.41 16.16
N PRO A 604 76.64 -40.69 15.97
CA PRO A 604 77.76 -41.39 16.59
C PRO A 604 79.02 -41.52 15.71
N ASN A 605 79.01 -41.02 14.48
CA ASN A 605 80.04 -41.33 13.49
C ASN A 605 81.41 -40.83 13.98
N ASN A 606 81.48 -39.57 14.41
CA ASN A 606 82.72 -39.00 14.97
C ASN A 606 83.13 -39.46 16.39
N LEU A 607 82.44 -40.44 16.99
CA LEU A 607 82.78 -40.97 18.31
C LEU A 607 83.77 -42.13 18.22
N VAL A 608 85.01 -41.88 18.65
CA VAL A 608 86.13 -42.83 18.57
C VAL A 608 86.29 -43.65 19.86
N ASP A 609 86.22 -44.98 19.74
CA ASP A 609 86.62 -45.96 20.73
C ASP A 609 88.08 -46.44 20.53
N TYR A 610 88.80 -46.69 21.62
CA TYR A 610 90.21 -47.13 21.62
C TYR A 610 90.39 -48.56 22.15
N SER A 611 91.32 -49.32 21.56
CA SER A 611 91.72 -50.64 22.07
C SER A 611 93.17 -51.00 21.76
N ILE A 612 93.81 -51.82 22.60
CA ILE A 612 95.16 -52.36 22.35
C ILE A 612 95.01 -53.69 21.61
N THR A 613 95.40 -53.75 20.33
CA THR A 613 95.31 -54.96 19.50
C THR A 613 96.56 -55.82 19.57
N ARG A 614 97.73 -55.21 19.84
CA ARG A 614 98.99 -55.91 20.07
C ARG A 614 99.86 -55.13 21.06
N ALA A 615 100.64 -55.84 21.85
CA ALA A 615 101.68 -55.28 22.70
C ALA A 615 102.88 -56.21 22.73
N GLU A 616 104.08 -55.70 22.40
CA GLU A 616 105.33 -56.44 22.46
C GLU A 616 106.27 -55.78 23.47
N PRO A 617 107.01 -56.55 24.31
CA PRO A 617 107.08 -58.02 24.32
C PRO A 617 105.88 -58.74 24.97
N VAL A 618 105.18 -58.10 25.92
CA VAL A 618 103.98 -58.65 26.60
C VAL A 618 103.00 -57.51 26.89
N ASN A 619 101.68 -57.76 26.80
CA ASN A 619 100.68 -56.74 27.15
C ASN A 619 100.58 -56.50 28.67
N VAL A 620 101.36 -55.54 29.15
CA VAL A 620 101.35 -55.04 30.54
C VAL A 620 100.35 -53.91 30.79
N PHE A 621 99.59 -53.48 29.77
CA PHE A 621 98.74 -52.30 29.83
C PHE A 621 97.24 -52.62 29.66
N ASP A 622 96.42 -51.75 30.26
CA ASP A 622 94.99 -51.61 29.99
C ASP A 622 94.74 -50.23 29.36
N ILE A 623 93.66 -50.06 28.61
CA ILE A 623 93.28 -48.79 27.98
C ILE A 623 91.80 -48.50 28.27
N ASP A 624 91.49 -47.25 28.65
CA ASP A 624 90.11 -46.80 28.69
C ASP A 624 89.60 -46.54 27.27
N ALA A 625 88.48 -47.19 26.93
CA ALA A 625 87.97 -47.22 25.57
C ALA A 625 87.46 -45.86 25.07
N HIS A 626 87.07 -44.93 25.95
CA HIS A 626 86.43 -43.67 25.55
C HIS A 626 87.41 -42.48 25.56
N THR A 627 88.40 -42.52 26.46
CA THR A 627 89.34 -41.42 26.70
C THR A 627 90.70 -41.62 26.05
N GLY A 628 91.05 -42.87 25.69
CA GLY A 628 92.36 -43.23 25.19
C GLY A 628 93.46 -43.19 26.26
N GLU A 629 93.11 -43.17 27.55
CA GLU A 629 94.08 -43.23 28.64
C GLU A 629 94.61 -44.66 28.84
N ILE A 630 95.93 -44.82 28.70
CA ILE A 630 96.62 -46.10 28.84
C ILE A 630 97.27 -46.18 30.23
N TRP A 631 96.96 -47.26 30.94
CA TRP A 631 97.37 -47.54 32.31
C TRP A 631 98.23 -48.80 32.37
N LEU A 632 99.12 -48.89 33.36
CA LEU A 632 99.71 -50.18 33.72
C LEU A 632 98.68 -51.04 34.45
N LYS A 633 98.67 -52.34 34.16
CA LYS A 633 97.83 -53.32 34.86
C LYS A 633 98.11 -53.26 36.36
N ASN A 634 97.05 -53.35 37.17
CA ASN A 634 97.06 -53.21 38.64
C ASN A 634 98.03 -54.18 39.38
N SER A 635 98.49 -55.24 38.70
CA SER A 635 99.54 -56.16 39.14
C SER A 635 100.96 -55.56 39.13
N ILE A 636 101.19 -54.45 38.44
CA ILE A 636 102.50 -53.81 38.26
C ILE A 636 102.54 -52.51 39.07
N ARG A 637 103.44 -52.46 40.05
CA ARG A 637 103.48 -51.40 41.07
C ARG A 637 104.88 -50.85 41.38
N SER A 638 105.91 -51.34 40.71
CA SER A 638 107.31 -50.89 40.81
C SER A 638 108.08 -51.28 39.52
N LEU A 639 109.23 -50.66 39.28
CA LEU A 639 110.12 -51.04 38.17
C LEU A 639 110.63 -52.48 38.29
N GLU A 640 110.78 -53.00 39.51
CA GLU A 640 111.18 -54.39 39.78
C GLU A 640 110.17 -55.40 39.22
N ALA A 641 108.87 -55.09 39.29
CA ALA A 641 107.81 -55.93 38.72
C ALA A 641 107.88 -56.01 37.18
N LEU A 642 108.43 -54.98 36.52
CA LEU A 642 108.66 -54.93 35.08
C LEU A 642 109.96 -55.65 34.67
N HIS A 643 111.00 -55.65 35.51
CA HIS A 643 112.27 -56.32 35.22
C HIS A 643 112.13 -57.86 35.06
N ASN A 644 111.16 -58.48 35.75
CA ASN A 644 110.79 -59.88 35.55
C ASN A 644 110.13 -60.15 34.16
N ILE A 645 109.70 -59.10 33.45
CA ILE A 645 109.03 -59.17 32.14
C ILE A 645 110.00 -58.76 31.02
N THR A 646 110.91 -57.81 31.27
CA THR A 646 112.04 -57.45 30.39
C THR A 646 113.41 -57.63 31.07
N PRO A 647 113.96 -58.85 31.06
CA PRO A 647 115.27 -59.14 31.67
C PRO A 647 116.47 -58.43 31.01
N SER A 648 116.30 -57.79 29.84
CA SER A 648 117.37 -57.01 29.19
C SER A 648 117.68 -55.69 29.89
N GLY A 649 116.78 -55.19 30.75
CA GLY A 649 116.88 -53.87 31.36
C GLY A 649 116.31 -52.73 30.50
N ASP A 650 115.80 -53.04 29.30
CA ASP A 650 115.03 -52.10 28.50
C ASP A 650 113.60 -52.01 29.03
N TYR A 651 113.17 -50.79 29.35
CA TYR A 651 111.81 -50.49 29.81
C TYR A 651 110.94 -49.90 28.69
N SER A 652 111.16 -50.35 27.45
CA SER A 652 110.46 -49.89 26.25
C SER A 652 109.44 -50.93 25.76
N TRP A 653 108.20 -50.50 25.58
CA TRP A 653 107.10 -51.31 25.02
C TRP A 653 106.63 -50.75 23.69
N SER A 654 106.25 -51.64 22.77
CA SER A 654 105.61 -51.27 21.51
C SER A 654 104.15 -51.72 21.50
N LEU A 655 103.24 -50.75 21.59
CA LEU A 655 101.79 -50.93 21.56
C LEU A 655 101.23 -50.63 20.17
N GLN A 656 100.48 -51.56 19.60
CA GLN A 656 99.58 -51.26 18.49
C GLN A 656 98.21 -50.92 19.08
N VAL A 657 97.86 -49.63 19.03
CA VAL A 657 96.56 -49.14 19.48
C VAL A 657 95.67 -48.95 18.25
N GLN A 658 94.46 -49.49 18.29
CA GLN A 658 93.40 -49.25 17.31
C GLN A 658 92.48 -48.14 17.82
N ALA A 659 92.20 -47.18 16.95
CA ALA A 659 91.07 -46.26 17.08
C ALA A 659 89.98 -46.74 16.12
N LYS A 660 88.74 -46.80 16.58
CA LYS A 660 87.58 -47.29 15.82
C LYS A 660 86.40 -46.34 16.03
N ASP A 661 85.70 -45.97 14.98
CA ASP A 661 84.46 -45.18 15.11
C ASP A 661 83.28 -46.03 15.65
N ARG A 662 82.16 -45.34 15.87
CA ARG A 662 80.85 -45.94 16.21
C ARG A 662 79.83 -45.85 15.06
N GLY A 663 80.27 -45.49 13.87
CA GLY A 663 79.41 -45.37 12.69
C GLY A 663 79.00 -46.71 12.08
N SER A 664 78.41 -46.67 10.89
CA SER A 664 77.91 -47.85 10.19
C SER A 664 77.87 -47.62 8.67
N PRO A 665 78.80 -48.18 7.88
CA PRO A 665 79.86 -49.13 8.27
C PRO A 665 80.93 -48.48 9.13
N SER A 666 81.44 -49.21 10.13
CA SER A 666 82.44 -48.69 11.04
C SER A 666 83.88 -48.91 10.56
N PHE A 667 84.69 -47.87 10.51
CA PHE A 667 86.11 -47.89 10.16
C PHE A 667 87.02 -47.93 11.40
N SER A 668 88.33 -48.09 11.13
CA SER A 668 89.36 -48.05 12.16
C SER A 668 90.75 -47.83 11.58
N THR A 669 91.62 -47.17 12.34
CA THR A 669 93.07 -47.12 12.07
C THR A 669 93.86 -47.70 13.23
N THR A 670 95.16 -47.97 13.02
CA THR A 670 96.07 -48.34 14.11
C THR A 670 97.33 -47.48 14.10
N ALA A 671 97.76 -47.01 15.27
CA ALA A 671 99.05 -46.36 15.48
C ALA A 671 99.97 -47.21 16.37
N LEU A 672 101.28 -47.05 16.17
CA LEU A 672 102.31 -47.67 16.99
C LEU A 672 102.77 -46.68 18.07
N LEU A 673 102.32 -46.90 19.30
CA LEU A 673 102.77 -46.14 20.47
C LEU A 673 103.93 -46.86 21.14
N LYS A 674 105.13 -46.27 21.09
CA LYS A 674 106.25 -46.67 21.93
C LYS A 674 106.11 -46.02 23.31
N ILE A 675 106.15 -46.82 24.36
CA ILE A 675 106.15 -46.35 25.75
C ILE A 675 107.46 -46.72 26.43
N ASP A 676 108.23 -45.71 26.83
CA ASP A 676 109.38 -45.88 27.72
C ASP A 676 108.95 -45.62 29.16
N ILE A 677 109.05 -46.62 30.03
CA ILE A 677 108.63 -46.50 31.44
C ILE A 677 109.80 -46.01 32.29
N THR A 678 109.56 -44.99 33.11
CA THR A 678 110.57 -44.37 33.98
C THR A 678 110.06 -44.15 35.41
N ASP A 679 111.00 -44.12 36.36
CA ASP A 679 110.73 -43.70 37.74
C ASP A 679 111.07 -42.21 37.94
N THR A 680 110.35 -41.58 38.86
CA THR A 680 110.55 -40.22 39.35
C THR A 680 111.97 -39.96 39.88
N GLU A 681 112.66 -40.98 40.42
CA GLU A 681 114.00 -40.80 41.01
C GLU A 681 115.08 -40.47 39.96
N THR A 682 114.99 -40.97 38.73
CA THR A 682 116.07 -40.82 37.72
C THR A 682 116.09 -39.45 37.07
N LEU A 683 114.95 -38.76 37.01
CA LEU A 683 114.81 -37.37 36.54
C LEU A 683 115.44 -36.33 37.47
N SER A 684 115.82 -36.72 38.70
CA SER A 684 116.31 -35.81 39.76
C SER A 684 117.65 -35.10 39.48
N ARG A 685 118.41 -35.50 38.46
CA ARG A 685 119.76 -34.97 38.16
C ARG A 685 119.83 -33.84 37.12
N GLY A 686 118.69 -33.30 36.68
CA GLY A 686 118.63 -32.11 35.81
C GLY A 686 118.70 -30.78 36.57
N SER A 687 119.67 -29.92 36.24
CA SER A 687 119.98 -28.68 36.99
C SER A 687 118.89 -27.58 36.99
N MET A 688 117.78 -27.76 36.28
CA MET A 688 116.61 -26.87 36.32
C MET A 688 115.56 -27.27 37.36
N ALA A 689 115.48 -28.55 37.75
CA ALA A 689 114.48 -29.02 38.72
C ALA A 689 114.70 -28.43 40.12
N ALA A 690 115.97 -28.25 40.53
CA ALA A 690 116.34 -27.68 41.82
C ALA A 690 115.81 -26.25 42.05
N PHE A 691 115.58 -25.47 40.99
CA PHE A 691 115.01 -24.11 41.11
C PHE A 691 113.52 -24.12 41.45
N LEU A 692 112.77 -25.10 40.93
CA LEU A 692 111.31 -25.24 41.17
C LEU A 692 110.98 -25.83 42.54
N ILE A 693 111.94 -26.47 43.22
CA ILE A 693 111.75 -26.97 44.58
C ILE A 693 111.89 -25.84 45.62
N GLN A 694 112.74 -24.83 45.35
CA GLN A 694 112.94 -23.68 46.26
C GLN A 694 111.75 -22.70 46.34
N THR A 695 110.77 -22.78 45.44
CA THR A 695 109.59 -21.89 45.46
C THR A 695 108.44 -22.42 46.33
N LYS A 696 108.51 -23.68 46.80
CA LYS A 696 107.46 -24.34 47.60
C LYS A 696 107.20 -23.64 48.94
N ASP A 697 108.23 -23.08 49.55
CA ASP A 697 108.17 -22.58 50.93
C ASP A 697 107.95 -21.05 51.04
N ASN A 698 107.67 -20.35 49.93
CA ASN A 698 107.43 -18.90 49.93
C ASN A 698 106.55 -18.42 48.75
N PRO A 699 105.21 -18.64 48.79
CA PRO A 699 104.32 -18.41 47.64
C PRO A 699 104.28 -16.96 47.16
N MET A 700 104.49 -15.97 48.04
CA MET A 700 104.50 -14.55 47.68
C MET A 700 105.59 -14.19 46.65
N LYS A 701 106.72 -14.90 46.64
CA LYS A 701 107.77 -14.70 45.60
C LYS A 701 107.34 -15.29 44.26
N ALA A 702 106.69 -16.46 44.26
CA ALA A 702 106.18 -17.09 43.04
C ALA A 702 105.10 -16.22 42.39
N VAL A 703 104.15 -15.68 43.17
CA VAL A 703 103.13 -14.73 42.68
C VAL A 703 103.75 -13.45 42.11
N GLY A 704 104.79 -12.91 42.77
CA GLY A 704 105.52 -11.74 42.26
C GLY A 704 106.20 -11.98 40.90
N VAL A 705 106.82 -13.16 40.72
CA VAL A 705 107.41 -13.55 39.42
C VAL A 705 106.34 -13.77 38.36
N LEU A 706 105.24 -14.46 38.69
CA LEU A 706 104.13 -14.69 37.75
C LEU A 706 103.47 -13.37 37.30
N ALA A 707 103.25 -12.44 38.23
CA ALA A 707 102.75 -11.10 37.93
C ALA A 707 103.72 -10.30 37.05
N GLY A 708 105.03 -10.42 37.29
CA GLY A 708 106.06 -9.81 36.44
C GLY A 708 106.06 -10.37 35.01
N VAL A 709 106.00 -11.69 34.85
CA VAL A 709 105.91 -12.35 33.54
C VAL A 709 104.62 -11.97 32.81
N MET A 710 103.47 -11.97 33.50
CA MET A 710 102.20 -11.53 32.90
C MET A 710 102.21 -10.05 32.51
N ALA A 711 102.82 -9.17 33.31
CA ALA A 711 102.98 -7.76 32.96
C ALA A 711 103.87 -7.58 31.72
N ILE A 712 104.93 -8.38 31.57
CA ILE A 712 105.79 -8.39 30.37
C ILE A 712 105.02 -8.90 29.14
N VAL A 713 104.22 -9.97 29.26
CA VAL A 713 103.37 -10.47 28.16
C VAL A 713 102.30 -9.46 27.76
N VAL A 714 101.69 -8.76 28.71
CA VAL A 714 100.74 -7.67 28.45
C VAL A 714 101.44 -6.47 27.77
N ALA A 715 102.64 -6.09 28.22
CA ALA A 715 103.42 -5.03 27.58
C ALA A 715 103.82 -5.39 26.14
N ILE A 716 104.23 -6.64 25.89
CA ILE A 716 104.59 -7.14 24.55
C ILE A 716 103.36 -7.19 23.64
N THR A 717 102.22 -7.69 24.11
CA THR A 717 100.98 -7.73 23.31
C THR A 717 100.43 -6.33 23.01
N VAL A 718 100.53 -5.38 23.94
CA VAL A 718 100.22 -3.96 23.70
C VAL A 718 101.20 -3.32 22.70
N LEU A 719 102.50 -3.65 22.76
CA LEU A 719 103.49 -3.20 21.76
C LEU A 719 103.19 -3.78 20.36
N ILE A 720 102.82 -5.05 20.26
CA ILE A 720 102.43 -5.69 18.99
C ILE A 720 101.13 -5.07 18.45
N SER A 721 100.12 -4.86 19.30
CA SER A 721 98.84 -4.24 18.93
C SER A 721 99.00 -2.79 18.46
N THR A 722 99.82 -1.99 19.16
CA THR A 722 100.12 -0.62 18.73
C THR A 722 100.97 -0.60 17.46
N ALA A 723 101.93 -1.51 17.29
CA ALA A 723 102.70 -1.63 16.05
C ALA A 723 101.83 -1.98 14.84
N THR A 724 100.88 -2.92 14.96
CA THR A 724 99.96 -3.27 13.86
C THR A 724 98.95 -2.14 13.57
N PHE A 725 98.43 -1.47 14.60
CA PHE A 725 97.56 -0.30 14.42
C PHE A 725 98.25 0.85 13.67
N TRP A 726 99.49 1.19 14.02
CA TRP A 726 100.27 2.21 13.32
C TRP A 726 100.69 1.77 11.91
N ARG A 727 100.93 0.48 11.67
CA ARG A 727 101.22 -0.08 10.33
C ARG A 727 100.02 0.07 9.40
N ASN A 728 98.81 -0.27 9.84
CA ASN A 728 97.58 -0.11 9.06
C ASN A 728 97.23 1.36 8.79
N LYS A 729 97.50 2.28 9.73
CA LYS A 729 97.20 3.71 9.57
C LYS A 729 98.09 4.45 8.55
N LYS A 730 99.18 3.84 8.07
CA LYS A 730 100.11 4.44 7.09
C LYS A 730 99.98 3.92 5.65
N SER A 731 99.18 2.87 5.41
CA SER A 731 99.10 2.21 4.10
C SER A 731 97.67 2.17 3.52
N ASN A 732 97.09 3.36 3.28
CA ASN A 732 96.15 3.58 2.16
C ASN A 732 95.93 5.08 1.91
N LYS A 733 96.88 5.72 1.23
CA LYS A 733 96.72 7.01 0.55
C LYS A 733 96.93 6.81 -0.95
N ILE A 734 95.85 6.71 -1.71
CA ILE A 734 95.87 6.90 -3.17
C ILE A 734 94.76 7.89 -3.53
N LEU A 735 95.02 8.72 -4.54
CA LEU A 735 94.23 9.89 -4.96
C LEU A 735 93.40 9.60 -6.23
N PRO A 736 92.51 10.50 -6.70
CA PRO A 736 91.28 10.12 -7.40
C PRO A 736 91.36 10.15 -8.94
N VAL A 737 90.18 10.12 -9.60
CA VAL A 737 89.88 10.21 -11.05
C VAL A 737 89.79 8.81 -11.71
N LYS A 738 88.75 8.45 -12.49
CA LYS A 738 87.58 9.20 -13.05
C LYS A 738 86.27 8.40 -12.93
N ARG A 739 85.13 9.08 -13.08
CA ARG A 739 83.76 8.51 -13.04
C ARG A 739 83.04 8.77 -14.37
N VAL A 740 82.32 7.77 -14.88
CA VAL A 740 81.19 7.95 -15.82
C VAL A 740 79.93 7.40 -15.13
N LEU A 741 78.77 8.00 -15.37
CA LEU A 741 77.58 7.81 -14.53
C LEU A 741 76.59 6.82 -15.15
N ARG A 742 75.89 6.07 -14.27
CA ARG A 742 74.45 6.29 -14.12
C ARG A 742 73.98 6.03 -12.68
N ARG A 743 72.90 6.71 -12.29
CA ARG A 743 72.22 6.60 -10.99
C ARG A 743 71.08 5.58 -11.08
N ARG A 744 70.82 4.86 -9.99
CA ARG A 744 69.51 4.87 -9.29
C ARG A 744 69.74 4.57 -7.79
N PRO A 745 68.81 4.93 -6.88
CA PRO A 745 69.13 5.14 -5.46
C PRO A 745 68.76 3.97 -4.53
N SER A 746 69.31 4.04 -3.32
CA SER A 746 69.10 3.12 -2.20
C SER A 746 67.77 3.33 -1.46
N PRO A 747 67.18 2.27 -0.86
CA PRO A 747 66.34 2.42 0.33
C PRO A 747 67.20 2.74 1.57
N ALA A 748 66.60 3.40 2.55
CA ALA A 748 67.18 3.66 3.89
C ALA A 748 66.57 2.70 4.94
N PRO A 749 67.14 2.57 6.15
CA PRO A 749 67.16 1.28 6.85
C PRO A 749 66.03 1.07 7.87
N ARG A 750 65.90 -0.19 8.34
CA ARG A 750 65.26 -0.54 9.61
C ARG A 750 66.24 -1.27 10.52
N THR A 751 66.31 -0.85 11.78
CA THR A 751 66.99 -1.53 12.88
C THR A 751 65.98 -2.25 13.78
N VAL A 752 66.44 -3.11 14.69
CA VAL A 752 65.63 -4.10 15.42
C VAL A 752 65.71 -3.91 16.95
N ARG A 753 64.57 -4.02 17.66
CA ARG A 753 64.32 -4.66 18.99
C ARG A 753 62.85 -4.44 19.41
N ILE A 754 62.04 -5.46 19.76
CA ILE A 754 61.96 -6.18 21.06
C ILE A 754 61.65 -5.17 22.21
N GLU A 755 60.57 -5.23 23.01
CA GLU A 755 59.71 -6.38 23.43
C GLU A 755 58.27 -6.01 23.90
N TRP A 756 57.30 -6.94 23.69
CA TRP A 756 56.15 -7.38 24.53
C TRP A 756 55.06 -6.47 25.19
N LEU A 757 53.84 -7.05 25.23
CA LEU A 757 52.69 -6.93 26.17
C LEU A 757 51.53 -5.89 26.02
N LYS A 758 50.36 -6.44 25.64
CA LYS A 758 48.98 -6.25 26.17
C LYS A 758 48.16 -4.95 25.94
N PHE A 759 47.10 -5.12 25.12
CA PHE A 759 45.68 -4.78 25.40
C PHE A 759 45.29 -3.36 25.93
N LYS A 760 44.64 -2.52 25.07
CA LYS A 760 43.17 -2.31 25.10
C LYS A 760 42.60 -1.32 24.04
N ARG A 761 41.35 -1.63 23.66
CA ARG A 761 40.25 -0.84 23.04
C ARG A 761 40.33 0.72 22.95
N ALA A 762 39.99 1.19 21.74
CA ALA A 762 38.82 2.04 21.38
C ALA A 762 38.89 3.59 21.21
N LYS A 763 38.29 4.01 20.08
CA LYS A 763 37.51 5.23 19.77
C LYS A 763 37.99 6.64 20.18
N ALA A 764 38.49 7.35 19.15
CA ALA A 764 37.80 8.46 18.45
C ALA A 764 37.67 9.89 19.06
N ALA A 765 37.77 10.86 18.13
CA ALA A 765 37.40 12.29 18.25
C ALA A 765 38.34 13.13 19.16
N SER A 766 38.49 14.45 19.03
CA SER A 766 37.97 15.51 18.13
C SER A 766 39.02 16.67 18.14
N LYS A 767 39.05 17.81 17.42
CA LYS A 767 38.20 18.61 16.50
C LYS A 767 39.03 19.90 16.20
N PHE A 768 38.57 20.77 15.29
CA PHE A 768 38.89 22.23 15.23
C PHE A 768 40.37 22.67 14.93
N ILE A 769 40.72 23.89 14.49
CA ILE A 769 40.16 25.00 13.64
C ILE A 769 41.27 26.11 13.58
N LEU A 770 41.49 27.09 12.68
CA LEU A 770 40.92 27.69 11.42
C LEU A 770 42.12 27.86 10.39
N LYS A 771 42.28 28.79 9.40
CA LYS A 771 41.52 29.91 8.78
C LYS A 771 42.02 30.24 7.34
N GLU A 772 41.23 31.06 6.63
CA GLU A 772 41.49 32.14 5.63
C GLU A 772 42.94 32.70 5.49
N ASP A 773 43.41 33.33 4.38
CA ASP A 773 42.72 33.87 3.16
C ASP A 773 43.68 34.07 1.91
N PRO A 774 43.24 34.63 0.74
CA PRO A 774 43.87 34.52 -0.61
C PRO A 774 44.60 35.84 -1.07
N PRO A 775 44.60 36.35 -2.36
CA PRO A 775 44.35 35.78 -3.71
C PRO A 775 45.38 36.17 -4.81
N ASN A 776 45.22 35.59 -6.02
CA ASN A 776 45.41 36.16 -7.39
C ASN A 776 45.78 35.04 -8.39
N GLU A 777 45.78 35.24 -9.72
CA GLU A 777 44.81 35.78 -10.69
C GLU A 777 45.48 35.77 -12.09
N ASN A 778 44.70 35.43 -13.11
CA ASN A 778 44.76 35.90 -14.51
C ASN A 778 45.84 35.50 -15.57
N CYS A 779 45.27 35.04 -16.70
CA CYS A 779 45.57 35.35 -18.12
C CYS A 779 46.70 34.66 -18.96
N ASN A 780 46.23 33.78 -19.86
CA ASN A 780 46.40 33.82 -21.33
C ASN A 780 47.81 33.91 -21.98
N ASN A 781 48.17 32.89 -22.79
CA ASN A 781 48.04 33.05 -24.26
C ASN A 781 48.16 31.77 -25.13
N SER A 782 47.21 31.65 -26.07
CA SER A 782 47.32 31.28 -27.49
C SER A 782 48.50 30.46 -28.06
N ARG A 783 48.23 29.17 -28.33
CA ARG A 783 48.17 28.57 -29.70
C ARG A 783 49.30 28.87 -30.73
N ALA A 784 50.21 27.90 -30.95
CA ALA A 784 50.70 27.47 -32.29
C ALA A 784 51.59 26.20 -32.24
N GLY A 785 51.61 25.42 -33.34
CA GLY A 785 52.68 24.44 -33.62
C GLY A 785 52.43 22.97 -33.24
N VAL A 786 51.88 22.19 -34.17
CA VAL A 786 51.91 20.70 -34.14
C VAL A 786 52.54 20.21 -35.43
N THR A 787 53.53 19.31 -35.33
CA THR A 787 54.20 18.64 -36.45
C THR A 787 53.80 17.17 -36.56
N VAL A 788 53.80 16.62 -37.78
CA VAL A 788 53.28 15.29 -38.11
C VAL A 788 54.40 14.36 -38.59
N PRO A 789 54.47 13.13 -38.05
CA PRO A 789 55.00 11.95 -38.73
C PRO A 789 53.90 10.84 -38.80
N PRO A 790 54.09 9.66 -39.44
CA PRO A 790 53.35 9.38 -40.69
C PRO A 790 52.28 8.28 -40.57
N ARG A 791 51.45 8.19 -41.63
CA ARG A 791 50.32 7.25 -41.78
C ARG A 791 50.78 5.88 -42.32
N ALA A 792 50.36 4.79 -41.67
CA ALA A 792 50.57 3.42 -42.14
C ALA A 792 49.61 3.03 -43.31
N PRO A 793 49.98 2.05 -44.17
CA PRO A 793 49.23 1.72 -45.39
C PRO A 793 47.96 0.88 -45.14
N ALA A 794 47.04 0.91 -46.11
CA ALA A 794 45.81 0.12 -46.11
C ALA A 794 46.02 -1.29 -46.70
N LEU A 795 45.19 -2.25 -46.28
CA LEU A 795 45.20 -3.64 -46.76
C LEU A 795 44.35 -3.81 -48.06
N PRO A 796 44.71 -4.75 -48.94
CA PRO A 796 44.00 -5.00 -50.20
C PRO A 796 42.69 -5.80 -50.01
N PRO A 797 41.74 -5.72 -50.97
CA PRO A 797 40.44 -6.37 -50.89
C PRO A 797 40.48 -7.89 -51.16
N PRO A 798 39.49 -8.67 -50.67
CA PRO A 798 39.43 -10.12 -50.88
C PRO A 798 39.05 -10.50 -52.33
N PRO A 799 39.53 -11.66 -52.84
CA PRO A 799 39.26 -12.12 -54.19
C PRO A 799 37.83 -12.68 -54.35
N LYS A 800 37.28 -12.56 -55.56
CA LYS A 800 35.99 -13.14 -55.95
C LYS A 800 36.15 -14.65 -56.23
N ILE A 801 35.22 -15.47 -55.74
CA ILE A 801 35.08 -16.88 -56.16
C ILE A 801 33.85 -16.99 -57.06
N ALA A 802 34.01 -17.64 -58.22
CA ALA A 802 32.94 -17.90 -59.17
C ALA A 802 32.36 -19.31 -59.00
N GLN A 803 31.17 -19.53 -59.56
CA GLN A 803 30.38 -20.74 -59.38
C GLN A 803 31.03 -22.00 -60.00
N ARG A 804 30.79 -23.16 -59.38
CA ARG A 804 30.82 -24.46 -60.06
C ARG A 804 29.66 -25.33 -59.53
N THR A 805 29.01 -26.07 -60.42
CA THR A 805 27.71 -26.72 -60.21
C THR A 805 27.80 -28.26 -60.19
N VAL A 806 26.63 -28.91 -60.04
CA VAL A 806 26.31 -30.33 -60.35
C VAL A 806 26.52 -31.33 -59.18
N PRO A 807 25.62 -32.31 -58.91
CA PRO A 807 24.20 -32.49 -59.33
C PRO A 807 23.19 -32.65 -58.16
N THR A 808 21.90 -32.63 -58.49
CA THR A 808 20.81 -33.16 -57.64
C THR A 808 20.51 -34.62 -58.03
N VAL A 809 20.22 -35.49 -57.06
CA VAL A 809 19.55 -36.79 -57.28
C VAL A 809 18.48 -37.00 -56.21
N SER A 810 17.24 -37.24 -56.64
CA SER A 810 16.12 -37.58 -55.75
C SER A 810 16.01 -39.10 -55.58
N GLY A 811 15.63 -39.56 -54.38
CA GLY A 811 15.27 -40.95 -54.10
C GLY A 811 13.98 -41.02 -53.30
N SER A 812 12.88 -41.42 -53.94
CA SER A 812 11.56 -41.53 -53.34
C SER A 812 11.16 -42.98 -53.06
N LEU A 813 10.38 -43.19 -52.01
CA LEU A 813 9.52 -44.38 -51.88
C LEU A 813 8.12 -43.95 -51.44
N THR A 814 7.11 -44.51 -52.10
CA THR A 814 5.69 -44.18 -51.95
C THR A 814 4.88 -45.40 -51.50
N PRO A 815 3.86 -45.23 -50.63
CA PRO A 815 2.83 -46.25 -50.41
C PRO A 815 1.62 -46.02 -51.34
N GLN A 816 0.86 -47.08 -51.66
CA GLN A 816 -0.45 -46.99 -52.33
C GLN A 816 -1.49 -48.03 -51.83
N PRO A 817 -2.81 -47.83 -52.07
CA PRO A 817 -3.93 -48.41 -51.30
C PRO A 817 -4.82 -49.37 -52.15
N PRO A 818 -6.09 -49.74 -51.80
CA PRO A 818 -7.26 -48.81 -51.92
C PRO A 818 -8.57 -49.05 -51.07
N GLN A 819 -9.22 -47.95 -50.64
CA GLN A 819 -10.70 -47.66 -50.63
C GLN A 819 -11.71 -48.52 -49.78
N PRO A 820 -13.02 -48.15 -49.64
CA PRO A 820 -13.77 -46.93 -50.07
C PRO A 820 -14.66 -46.17 -49.01
N LEU A 821 -14.96 -44.89 -49.35
CA LEU A 821 -16.17 -44.02 -49.15
C LEU A 821 -17.38 -44.45 -48.26
N PRO A 822 -18.14 -43.50 -47.62
CA PRO A 822 -18.75 -42.31 -48.28
C PRO A 822 -18.78 -40.96 -47.50
N LYS A 823 -19.36 -39.92 -48.14
CA LYS A 823 -19.60 -38.54 -47.60
C LYS A 823 -21.06 -38.38 -47.10
N PRO A 824 -21.39 -37.40 -46.25
CA PRO A 824 -22.11 -36.22 -46.78
C PRO A 824 -21.88 -34.85 -46.07
N LYS A 825 -21.99 -33.79 -46.89
CA LYS A 825 -22.44 -32.38 -46.67
C LYS A 825 -22.01 -31.53 -45.44
N PRO A 826 -21.89 -30.19 -45.61
CA PRO A 826 -21.58 -29.25 -44.52
C PRO A 826 -22.83 -28.71 -43.79
N LEU A 827 -22.62 -28.24 -42.56
CA LEU A 827 -23.51 -27.34 -41.84
C LEU A 827 -22.64 -26.35 -41.03
N GLY A 828 -23.15 -25.15 -40.74
CA GLY A 828 -22.47 -24.17 -39.91
C GLY A 828 -23.45 -23.44 -39.00
N GLY A 829 -22.92 -22.73 -37.98
CA GLY A 829 -23.69 -21.85 -37.11
C GLY A 829 -23.61 -22.16 -35.62
N ALA A 830 -23.35 -21.10 -34.83
CA ALA A 830 -23.73 -20.91 -33.43
C ALA A 830 -23.54 -22.07 -32.41
N ILE A 831 -22.34 -22.16 -31.82
CA ILE A 831 -22.15 -22.75 -30.47
C ILE A 831 -21.25 -21.83 -29.64
N GLN A 832 -21.78 -20.69 -29.17
CA GLN A 832 -21.09 -19.87 -28.14
C GLN A 832 -22.01 -18.93 -27.32
N SER A 833 -23.30 -19.26 -27.19
CA SER A 833 -24.30 -18.45 -26.45
C SER A 833 -24.99 -19.17 -25.29
N SER A 834 -24.74 -20.47 -25.09
CA SER A 834 -25.46 -21.32 -24.12
C SER A 834 -24.91 -21.30 -22.68
N LEU A 835 -23.77 -20.67 -22.43
CA LEU A 835 -23.09 -20.71 -21.12
C LEU A 835 -23.44 -19.53 -20.19
N VAL A 836 -24.08 -18.47 -20.73
CA VAL A 836 -24.44 -17.25 -19.97
C VAL A 836 -25.83 -17.37 -19.33
N SER A 837 -26.72 -18.20 -19.88
CA SER A 837 -28.10 -18.37 -19.40
C SER A 837 -28.20 -19.16 -18.08
N GLU A 838 -27.38 -20.20 -17.87
CA GLU A 838 -27.40 -20.98 -16.62
C GLU A 838 -26.96 -20.18 -15.39
N LEU A 839 -25.98 -19.27 -15.56
CA LEU A 839 -25.48 -18.44 -14.47
C LEU A 839 -26.51 -17.42 -14.00
N LYS A 840 -27.26 -16.79 -14.92
CA LYS A 840 -28.33 -15.87 -14.59
C LYS A 840 -29.47 -16.55 -13.82
N GLN A 841 -29.91 -17.74 -14.25
CA GLN A 841 -30.93 -18.52 -13.53
C GLN A 841 -30.49 -18.93 -12.11
N LYS A 842 -29.20 -19.23 -11.88
CA LYS A 842 -28.69 -19.56 -10.54
C LYS A 842 -28.64 -18.35 -9.59
N PHE A 843 -28.48 -17.13 -10.11
CA PHE A 843 -28.52 -15.92 -9.30
C PHE A 843 -29.95 -15.49 -8.94
N GLU A 844 -30.85 -15.45 -9.93
CA GLU A 844 -32.26 -15.06 -9.71
C GLU A 844 -32.96 -16.00 -8.71
N LYS A 845 -32.70 -17.31 -8.80
CA LYS A 845 -33.26 -18.30 -7.86
C LYS A 845 -32.77 -18.14 -6.42
N LYS A 846 -31.59 -17.53 -6.21
CA LYS A 846 -31.04 -17.26 -4.86
C LYS A 846 -31.51 -15.91 -4.27
N SER A 847 -32.12 -15.05 -5.10
CA SER A 847 -32.71 -13.78 -4.67
C SER A 847 -34.10 -13.98 -4.03
N LEU A 848 -34.89 -14.92 -4.55
CA LEU A 848 -36.27 -15.16 -4.13
C LEU A 848 -36.40 -15.76 -2.72
N ASP A 849 -35.51 -16.68 -2.32
CA ASP A 849 -35.54 -17.31 -1.00
C ASP A 849 -35.26 -16.31 0.16
N ASN A 850 -34.66 -15.15 -0.15
CA ASN A 850 -34.23 -14.16 0.85
C ASN A 850 -35.29 -13.07 1.13
N LYS A 851 -36.51 -13.20 0.60
CA LYS A 851 -37.59 -12.21 0.72
C LYS A 851 -38.79 -12.66 1.59
N ALA A 852 -38.56 -13.66 2.45
CA ALA A 852 -39.60 -14.32 3.27
C ALA A 852 -39.41 -14.14 4.80
N TYR A 853 -38.78 -13.04 5.24
CA TYR A 853 -38.77 -12.59 6.64
C TYR A 853 -38.50 -11.08 6.74
N PHE A 854 -39.52 -10.25 6.46
CA PHE A 854 -39.80 -8.94 7.06
C PHE A 854 -41.18 -8.44 6.62
#